data_AF-A0A7X2NKD9-F1
#
_entry.id   AF-A0A7X2NKD9-F1
#
_cell.length_a   1.000
_cell.length_b   1.000
_cell.length_c   1.000
_cell.angle_alpha   90.00
_cell.angle_beta   90.00
_cell.angle_gamma   90.00
#
_symmetry.space_group_name_H-M   'P 1'
#
loop_
_entity.id
_entity.type
_entity.pdbx_description
1 polymer ?
#
loop_
_entity_poly.entity_id
_entity_poly.type
_entity_poly.pdbx_seq_one_letter_code
_entity_poly.pdbx_strand_id
1 'polypeptide(L)'
;MRKHKRAMAALLVVTLAASPVIGRFVVDSYAVRYDPNEKKTGLKLMWSEIPTTDGQGFGWPRKTYFEGGTGEFKDMNGRYTFCVANHTGQPPKGTEAWVSQALTITDYMNFSGNENVNYDGNQKDTMDKFAFCLAAAAAVAPGQQSLSDCRSMYSTTELQIMAQSVLLAIEGRMSRTADHEATVLTMDRAAAYKAYCNAMQYEYHLTPETWEGTTTQLNSSITEKLLAKREKFFNDCWDAAIVMYNAIQNTEAGVAANRIAATQNPANPNQYIATLPCYNLQSVWESYYKNIKLGGKDIGPGGWRIVKNEYNATTGNAEIIFEGPAGADFTKADFTIQFDNQGFLTDLSQPVLYEMDFTTNDQKMGFQTMFCAMQKDMSLTPGNPGGGGGGGGEGGEGSITLEVHRYKHSEDWQTTYNVDLRKLDSETGKPLKGSHWDILEYDTLGDWGDAGTQLGSTYLDHPKDEASTIGVKYNWANDSGTQFTRWEDEDACNRDDNVTGADGYLYETNTVGNPTSTKAHSDTYDYTYTKGYCTGHPKPIIEYYECNHEGGEDCDCDELNAELARLAEEAWQKQVDYCEQLAAEGGFFHTAEESISDAAKNELIADRDQFYDDFISLTYDYSAEEIAARDGYILHGNHTDDIPVERVVIHSSEYLSEKAERPPMLLF
;
A
#
# COMPACT_ATOMS: atom_id res chain seq x y z
N MET A 1 -8.21 -65.16 -25.94
CA MET A 1 -6.75 -65.21 -26.20
C MET A 1 -6.20 -63.79 -26.33
N ARG A 2 -4.88 -63.59 -26.17
CA ARG A 2 -4.05 -62.44 -26.61
C ARG A 2 -4.65 -61.00 -26.61
N LYS A 3 -4.27 -60.24 -25.58
CA LYS A 3 -3.58 -58.91 -25.58
C LYS A 3 -3.74 -57.90 -26.75
N HIS A 4 -3.78 -56.61 -26.36
CA HIS A 4 -3.44 -55.37 -27.10
C HIS A 4 -4.54 -54.81 -28.05
N LYS A 5 -4.77 -53.49 -28.18
CA LYS A 5 -4.08 -52.27 -27.65
C LYS A 5 -5.09 -51.12 -27.35
N ARG A 6 -4.61 -49.95 -26.89
CA ARG A 6 -5.36 -48.74 -26.41
C ARG A 6 -6.16 -48.01 -27.55
N ALA A 7 -7.04 -47.00 -27.35
CA ALA A 7 -7.18 -46.04 -26.23
C ALA A 7 -8.52 -45.24 -26.12
N MET A 8 -8.74 -44.65 -24.92
CA MET A 8 -9.46 -43.40 -24.54
C MET A 8 -11.01 -43.25 -24.44
N ALA A 9 -11.39 -42.60 -23.31
CA ALA A 9 -12.54 -41.73 -23.00
C ALA A 9 -13.98 -42.29 -22.79
N ALA A 10 -14.72 -41.71 -21.82
CA ALA A 10 -16.11 -42.03 -21.43
C ALA A 10 -16.69 -41.00 -20.42
N LEU A 11 -18.02 -40.74 -20.42
CA LEU A 11 -18.89 -40.61 -19.21
C LEU A 11 -20.40 -40.38 -19.52
N LEU A 12 -21.21 -40.34 -18.44
CA LEU A 12 -22.53 -39.70 -18.20
C LEU A 12 -23.86 -40.42 -18.53
N VAL A 13 -24.62 -40.70 -17.45
CA VAL A 13 -25.95 -41.36 -17.25
C VAL A 13 -26.23 -41.26 -15.71
N VAL A 14 -27.42 -41.02 -15.13
CA VAL A 14 -28.78 -40.71 -15.63
C VAL A 14 -29.60 -39.80 -14.67
N THR A 15 -30.69 -39.29 -15.24
CA THR A 15 -31.82 -38.42 -14.85
C THR A 15 -32.84 -38.80 -13.73
N LEU A 16 -33.51 -37.76 -13.18
CA LEU A 16 -34.93 -37.63 -12.72
C LEU A 16 -35.50 -38.43 -11.51
N ALA A 17 -36.15 -37.74 -10.54
CA ALA A 17 -37.64 -37.64 -10.40
C ALA A 17 -38.22 -37.13 -9.04
N ALA A 18 -39.28 -36.29 -9.14
CA ALA A 18 -40.51 -36.23 -8.30
C ALA A 18 -40.57 -35.69 -6.82
N SER A 19 -41.17 -34.49 -6.69
CA SER A 19 -42.29 -34.16 -5.76
C SER A 19 -41.97 -33.84 -4.25
N PRO A 20 -42.92 -33.38 -3.41
CA PRO A 20 -43.04 -31.92 -3.16
C PRO A 20 -43.30 -31.49 -1.70
N VAL A 21 -42.42 -30.68 -1.10
CA VAL A 21 -42.64 -30.05 0.22
C VAL A 21 -42.10 -28.62 0.22
N ILE A 22 -42.72 -27.73 1.02
CA ILE A 22 -42.22 -26.39 1.33
C ILE A 22 -40.91 -26.51 2.13
N GLY A 23 -39.79 -26.59 1.42
CA GLY A 23 -38.48 -26.34 1.99
C GLY A 23 -38.33 -24.85 2.28
N ARG A 24 -38.03 -24.48 3.52
CA ARG A 24 -37.42 -23.16 3.77
C ARG A 24 -36.08 -23.15 3.02
N PHE A 25 -35.89 -22.20 2.11
CA PHE A 25 -34.54 -21.70 1.90
C PHE A 25 -34.16 -20.91 3.15
N VAL A 26 -33.62 -21.62 4.13
CA VAL A 26 -32.57 -21.03 4.95
C VAL A 26 -31.41 -20.82 4.00
N VAL A 27 -31.30 -19.60 3.49
CA VAL A 27 -30.03 -19.15 2.94
C VAL A 27 -29.13 -18.98 4.16
N ASP A 28 -28.30 -19.98 4.44
CA ASP A 28 -27.18 -19.81 5.36
C ASP A 28 -26.17 -18.88 4.66
N SER A 29 -26.45 -17.59 4.75
CA SER A 29 -25.47 -16.54 4.50
C SER A 29 -24.39 -16.69 5.57
N TYR A 30 -23.26 -17.27 5.18
CA TYR A 30 -22.06 -17.32 6.01
C TYR A 30 -21.45 -15.91 6.10
N ALA A 31 -22.12 -15.03 6.84
CA ALA A 31 -21.62 -13.74 7.25
C ALA A 31 -20.44 -13.96 8.21
N VAL A 32 -19.23 -13.96 7.66
CA VAL A 32 -17.99 -13.96 8.44
C VAL A 32 -17.82 -12.56 9.01
N ARG A 33 -17.81 -12.43 10.34
CA ARG A 33 -17.60 -11.13 10.98
C ARG A 33 -16.18 -10.64 10.75
N TYR A 34 -16.08 -9.56 9.99
CA TYR A 34 -14.96 -8.64 9.94
C TYR A 34 -15.50 -7.23 10.18
N ASP A 35 -14.80 -6.39 10.95
CA ASP A 35 -15.25 -5.07 11.40
C ASP A 35 -14.09 -4.29 12.09
N PRO A 36 -13.73 -3.04 11.75
CA PRO A 36 -13.87 -2.36 10.45
C PRO A 36 -12.58 -1.70 9.89
N ASN A 37 -11.44 -1.73 10.61
CA ASN A 37 -10.36 -0.72 10.47
C ASN A 37 -9.10 -1.12 9.66
N GLU A 38 -9.06 -2.28 9.02
CA GLU A 38 -7.85 -2.88 8.43
C GLU A 38 -7.98 -3.06 6.91
N LYS A 39 -6.93 -2.69 6.17
CA LYS A 39 -6.91 -2.81 4.70
C LYS A 39 -6.84 -4.29 4.29
N LYS A 40 -7.85 -4.75 3.52
CA LYS A 40 -7.74 -5.96 2.68
C LYS A 40 -6.64 -5.74 1.65
N THR A 41 -5.69 -6.66 1.55
CA THR A 41 -4.51 -6.48 0.68
C THR A 41 -4.64 -7.11 -0.71
N GLY A 42 -5.55 -8.07 -0.89
CA GLY A 42 -5.59 -8.93 -2.08
C GLY A 42 -4.50 -10.02 -2.07
N LEU A 43 -3.60 -10.03 -1.08
CA LEU A 43 -2.46 -10.95 -0.97
C LEU A 43 -2.87 -12.22 -0.25
N LYS A 44 -2.50 -13.37 -0.83
CA LYS A 44 -2.71 -14.67 -0.22
C LYS A 44 -1.40 -15.27 0.25
N LEU A 45 -1.35 -15.68 1.52
CA LEU A 45 -0.19 -16.33 2.10
C LEU A 45 -0.04 -17.73 1.52
N MET A 46 1.06 -17.90 0.80
CA MET A 46 1.45 -19.13 0.14
C MET A 46 2.76 -19.63 0.73
N TRP A 47 2.96 -20.94 0.70
CA TRP A 47 4.21 -21.54 1.12
C TRP A 47 4.61 -22.75 0.29
N SER A 48 5.90 -23.07 0.30
CA SER A 48 6.44 -24.35 -0.13
C SER A 48 7.21 -25.00 1.02
N GLU A 49 7.24 -26.32 1.05
CA GLU A 49 8.12 -27.06 1.95
C GLU A 49 9.59 -26.70 1.69
N ILE A 50 10.39 -26.66 2.75
CA ILE A 50 11.84 -26.64 2.66
C ILE A 50 12.32 -28.09 2.73
N PRO A 51 13.16 -28.56 1.79
CA PRO A 51 13.56 -29.95 1.75
C PRO A 51 14.66 -30.29 2.75
N THR A 52 14.55 -31.47 3.36
CA THR A 52 15.63 -32.13 4.12
C THR A 52 16.58 -32.92 3.20
N THR A 53 17.64 -33.51 3.76
CA THR A 53 18.62 -34.33 3.03
C THR A 53 18.06 -35.64 2.46
N ASP A 54 16.99 -36.18 3.04
CA ASP A 54 16.24 -37.33 2.51
C ASP A 54 15.14 -36.94 1.50
N GLY A 55 14.93 -35.63 1.29
CA GLY A 55 13.95 -35.09 0.35
C GLY A 55 12.53 -34.92 0.89
N GLN A 56 12.30 -35.17 2.18
CA GLN A 56 11.04 -34.79 2.85
C GLN A 56 10.95 -33.27 3.03
N GLY A 57 9.77 -32.77 3.40
CA GLY A 57 9.60 -31.39 3.86
C GLY A 57 9.83 -31.29 5.37
N PHE A 58 10.42 -30.18 5.83
CA PHE A 58 10.51 -29.87 7.27
C PHE A 58 9.14 -29.81 7.97
N GLY A 59 8.07 -29.39 7.28
CA GLY A 59 6.76 -29.11 7.89
C GLY A 59 6.74 -27.78 8.65
N TRP A 60 7.76 -27.54 9.49
CA TRP A 60 8.20 -26.21 9.92
C TRP A 60 9.72 -26.24 10.18
N PRO A 61 10.51 -25.23 9.78
CA PRO A 61 10.14 -24.01 9.06
C PRO A 61 9.67 -24.28 7.61
N ARG A 62 8.97 -23.29 7.03
CA ARG A 62 8.51 -23.30 5.63
C ARG A 62 8.93 -22.03 4.89
N LYS A 63 8.99 -22.10 3.56
CA LYS A 63 9.28 -20.94 2.71
C LYS A 63 7.98 -20.21 2.37
N THR A 64 7.73 -19.10 3.04
CA THR A 64 6.49 -18.29 2.99
C THR A 64 6.61 -17.08 2.05
N TYR A 65 5.61 -16.85 1.21
CA TYR A 65 5.54 -15.77 0.20
C TYR A 65 4.09 -15.36 -0.06
N PHE A 66 3.90 -14.20 -0.70
CA PHE A 66 2.57 -13.77 -1.16
C PHE A 66 2.32 -14.12 -2.63
N GLU A 67 1.04 -14.35 -2.96
CA GLU A 67 0.52 -14.46 -4.32
C GLU A 67 -0.75 -13.61 -4.43
N GLY A 68 -0.87 -12.79 -5.47
CA GLY A 68 -1.96 -11.80 -5.62
C GLY A 68 -1.54 -10.38 -5.21
N GLY A 69 -2.47 -9.62 -4.66
CA GLY A 69 -2.29 -8.21 -4.24
C GLY A 69 -3.13 -7.23 -5.07
N THR A 70 -3.73 -6.24 -4.40
CA THR A 70 -4.54 -5.16 -4.98
C THR A 70 -4.02 -3.79 -4.54
N GLY A 71 -4.34 -2.72 -5.30
CA GLY A 71 -3.94 -1.36 -4.96
C GLY A 71 -2.42 -1.20 -4.78
N GLU A 72 -2.00 -0.67 -3.63
CA GLU A 72 -0.59 -0.52 -3.24
C GLU A 72 0.14 -1.86 -3.05
N PHE A 73 -0.58 -2.93 -2.70
CA PHE A 73 0.00 -4.22 -2.33
C PHE A 73 0.36 -5.12 -3.53
N LYS A 74 -0.02 -4.75 -4.75
CA LYS A 74 0.31 -5.52 -5.99
C LYS A 74 1.82 -5.78 -6.14
N ASP A 75 2.66 -4.87 -5.65
CA ASP A 75 4.13 -4.94 -5.68
C ASP A 75 4.70 -6.00 -4.71
N MET A 76 3.86 -6.60 -3.86
CA MET A 76 4.20 -7.73 -2.98
C MET A 76 3.98 -9.11 -3.61
N ASN A 77 3.35 -9.20 -4.79
CA ASN A 77 3.16 -10.49 -5.49
C ASN A 77 4.51 -11.19 -5.74
N GLY A 78 4.72 -12.38 -5.17
CA GLY A 78 6.00 -13.09 -5.26
C GLY A 78 7.12 -12.56 -4.36
N ARG A 79 6.83 -11.66 -3.39
CA ARG A 79 7.77 -11.38 -2.29
C ARG A 79 7.70 -12.48 -1.23
N TYR A 80 8.84 -12.74 -0.59
CA TYR A 80 8.87 -13.55 0.63
C TYR A 80 8.32 -12.76 1.83
N THR A 81 7.72 -13.46 2.78
CA THR A 81 7.20 -12.90 4.04
C THR A 81 7.64 -13.78 5.21
N PHE A 82 7.83 -13.17 6.38
CA PHE A 82 8.67 -13.71 7.45
C PHE A 82 7.96 -13.67 8.79
N CYS A 83 8.07 -14.73 9.59
CA CYS A 83 7.48 -14.77 10.93
C CYS A 83 8.36 -13.98 11.91
N VAL A 84 7.73 -13.10 12.70
CA VAL A 84 8.39 -12.31 13.76
C VAL A 84 7.64 -12.28 15.10
N ALA A 85 6.34 -12.63 15.15
CA ALA A 85 5.59 -12.65 16.39
C ALA A 85 4.37 -13.61 16.37
N ASN A 86 3.77 -13.80 17.55
CA ASN A 86 2.46 -14.40 17.79
C ASN A 86 2.24 -15.83 17.21
N HIS A 87 2.90 -16.84 17.78
CA HIS A 87 2.82 -18.24 17.34
C HIS A 87 1.53 -18.99 17.74
N THR A 88 0.32 -18.51 17.41
CA THR A 88 -0.92 -19.24 17.78
C THR A 88 -1.17 -20.48 16.91
N GLY A 89 -0.61 -20.53 15.70
CA GLY A 89 -0.58 -21.69 14.82
C GLY A 89 0.18 -21.41 13.52
N GLN A 90 -0.17 -22.12 12.45
CA GLN A 90 0.15 -21.68 11.09
C GLN A 90 -1.16 -21.51 10.31
N PRO A 91 -1.38 -20.38 9.63
CA PRO A 91 -2.57 -20.17 8.80
C PRO A 91 -2.63 -21.16 7.62
N PRO A 92 -3.84 -21.54 7.17
CA PRO A 92 -4.02 -22.31 5.94
C PRO A 92 -3.34 -21.68 4.72
N LYS A 93 -2.89 -22.52 3.79
CA LYS A 93 -2.33 -22.04 2.52
C LYS A 93 -3.43 -21.39 1.68
N GLY A 94 -3.22 -20.13 1.28
CA GLY A 94 -4.19 -19.34 0.54
C GLY A 94 -5.05 -18.41 1.39
N THR A 95 -4.83 -18.34 2.71
CA THR A 95 -5.47 -17.34 3.59
C THR A 95 -5.05 -15.93 3.19
N GLU A 96 -6.02 -15.01 3.23
CA GLU A 96 -5.86 -13.58 2.92
C GLU A 96 -5.03 -12.86 3.98
N ALA A 97 -4.16 -11.94 3.56
CA ALA A 97 -3.37 -11.08 4.44
C ALA A 97 -4.13 -9.77 4.75
N TRP A 98 -4.15 -9.40 6.03
CA TRP A 98 -4.72 -8.14 6.53
C TRP A 98 -3.61 -7.30 7.12
N VAL A 99 -3.58 -5.99 6.82
CA VAL A 99 -2.57 -5.10 7.43
C VAL A 99 -2.93 -4.87 8.90
N SER A 100 -2.14 -5.43 9.81
CA SER A 100 -2.23 -5.16 11.25
C SER A 100 -1.48 -3.88 11.60
N GLN A 101 -0.27 -3.70 11.07
CA GLN A 101 0.52 -2.48 11.21
C GLN A 101 1.25 -2.12 9.91
N ALA A 102 1.31 -0.83 9.58
CA ALA A 102 2.15 -0.27 8.51
C ALA A 102 3.20 0.63 9.16
N LEU A 103 4.33 0.04 9.55
CA LEU A 103 5.37 0.68 10.36
C LEU A 103 6.22 1.63 9.50
N THR A 104 6.11 2.92 9.75
CA THR A 104 7.00 3.96 9.19
C THR A 104 8.24 4.12 10.07
N ILE A 105 9.14 5.06 9.70
CA ILE A 105 10.36 5.31 10.48
C ILE A 105 10.12 5.91 11.88
N THR A 106 8.93 6.45 12.18
CA THR A 106 8.57 6.88 13.54
C THR A 106 8.18 5.71 14.43
N ASP A 107 7.80 4.58 13.83
CA ASP A 107 7.07 3.50 14.49
C ASP A 107 7.97 2.31 14.87
N TYR A 108 9.29 2.48 14.77
CA TYR A 108 10.31 1.46 15.10
C TYR A 108 10.17 0.86 16.50
N MET A 109 9.61 1.60 17.48
CA MET A 109 9.32 1.08 18.82
C MET A 109 8.17 0.05 18.84
N ASN A 110 7.27 0.10 17.84
CA ASN A 110 6.11 -0.77 17.72
C ASN A 110 6.40 -2.06 16.92
N PHE A 111 7.63 -2.22 16.41
CA PHE A 111 8.06 -3.38 15.65
C PHE A 111 8.06 -4.65 16.53
N SER A 112 7.15 -5.58 16.23
CA SER A 112 6.91 -6.77 17.05
C SER A 112 8.13 -7.69 17.16
N GLY A 113 9.05 -7.63 16.17
CA GLY A 113 10.32 -8.36 16.22
C GLY A 113 11.25 -7.97 17.38
N ASN A 114 11.01 -6.84 18.05
CA ASN A 114 11.75 -6.42 19.26
C ASN A 114 11.02 -6.75 20.57
N GLU A 115 9.75 -7.22 20.55
CA GLU A 115 8.88 -7.36 21.73
C GLU A 115 9.52 -8.22 22.84
N ASN A 116 10.21 -9.29 22.45
CA ASN A 116 10.80 -10.28 23.36
C ASN A 116 12.29 -10.02 23.65
N VAL A 117 12.84 -8.87 23.20
CA VAL A 117 14.29 -8.58 23.24
C VAL A 117 14.61 -7.52 24.29
N ASN A 118 15.43 -7.89 25.29
CA ASN A 118 15.83 -7.00 26.37
C ASN A 118 17.23 -6.39 26.12
N TYR A 119 17.27 -5.27 25.40
CA TYR A 119 18.50 -4.48 25.21
C TYR A 119 18.96 -3.79 26.51
N ASP A 120 20.25 -3.46 26.62
CA ASP A 120 20.75 -2.59 27.69
C ASP A 120 20.00 -1.25 27.66
N GLY A 121 19.55 -0.75 28.82
CA GLY A 121 18.78 0.49 28.90
C GLY A 121 19.50 1.73 28.32
N ASN A 122 20.83 1.71 28.25
CA ASN A 122 21.64 2.77 27.62
C ASN A 122 21.77 2.62 26.10
N GLN A 123 21.32 1.48 25.53
CA GLN A 123 21.40 1.16 24.11
C GLN A 123 20.03 0.84 23.48
N LYS A 124 18.93 0.77 24.25
CA LYS A 124 17.63 0.32 23.76
C LYS A 124 17.12 1.12 22.55
N ASP A 125 17.04 2.45 22.61
CA ASP A 125 16.58 3.27 21.48
C ASP A 125 17.43 3.04 20.20
N THR A 126 18.76 3.06 20.35
CA THR A 126 19.73 2.75 19.28
C THR A 126 19.48 1.37 18.67
N MET A 127 19.26 0.35 19.50
CA MET A 127 19.06 -1.03 19.07
C MET A 127 17.67 -1.26 18.47
N ASP A 128 16.61 -0.65 19.01
CA ASP A 128 15.26 -0.73 18.45
C ASP A 128 15.24 -0.17 17.02
N LYS A 129 15.83 1.03 16.83
CA LYS A 129 16.00 1.69 15.51
C LYS A 129 16.84 0.86 14.55
N PHE A 130 17.99 0.35 15.01
CA PHE A 130 18.90 -0.42 14.17
C PHE A 130 18.32 -1.80 13.79
N ALA A 131 17.64 -2.48 14.73
CA ALA A 131 16.96 -3.73 14.47
C ALA A 131 15.82 -3.58 13.45
N PHE A 132 15.04 -2.49 13.54
CA PHE A 132 14.02 -2.15 12.53
C PHE A 132 14.64 -1.95 11.14
N CYS A 133 15.73 -1.18 11.03
CA CYS A 133 16.47 -1.00 9.77
C CYS A 133 17.06 -2.32 9.23
N LEU A 134 17.56 -3.19 10.10
CA LEU A 134 18.11 -4.49 9.74
C LEU A 134 17.03 -5.48 9.28
N ALA A 135 15.84 -5.41 9.88
CA ALA A 135 14.68 -6.17 9.45
C ALA A 135 14.18 -5.71 8.06
N ALA A 136 14.15 -4.40 7.82
CA ALA A 136 13.83 -3.82 6.51
C ALA A 136 14.83 -4.29 5.43
N ALA A 137 16.13 -4.18 5.71
CA ALA A 137 17.18 -4.64 4.78
C ALA A 137 17.00 -6.13 4.44
N ALA A 138 16.84 -6.98 5.46
CA ALA A 138 16.71 -8.43 5.29
C ALA A 138 15.43 -8.84 4.53
N ALA A 139 14.31 -8.12 4.70
CA ALA A 139 13.07 -8.41 4.00
C ALA A 139 13.04 -7.91 2.56
N VAL A 140 13.74 -6.80 2.26
CA VAL A 140 13.91 -6.30 0.88
C VAL A 140 14.91 -7.13 0.09
N ALA A 141 16.01 -7.57 0.71
CA ALA A 141 17.17 -8.21 0.06
C ALA A 141 16.90 -9.38 -0.90
N PRO A 142 15.89 -10.26 -0.69
CA PRO A 142 15.55 -11.30 -1.67
C PRO A 142 14.92 -10.76 -2.97
N GLY A 143 14.41 -9.52 -2.96
CA GLY A 143 13.65 -8.91 -4.04
C GLY A 143 12.31 -9.62 -4.33
N GLN A 144 11.64 -9.16 -5.39
CA GLN A 144 10.49 -9.86 -5.95
C GLN A 144 10.96 -11.12 -6.70
N GLN A 145 10.33 -12.26 -6.46
CA GLN A 145 10.68 -13.55 -7.04
C GLN A 145 9.59 -14.03 -8.02
N SER A 146 9.95 -14.89 -8.98
CA SER A 146 8.94 -15.50 -9.84
C SER A 146 8.08 -16.47 -9.03
N LEU A 147 6.77 -16.51 -9.26
CA LEU A 147 5.89 -17.46 -8.57
C LEU A 147 6.32 -18.92 -8.80
N SER A 148 6.97 -19.23 -9.93
CA SER A 148 7.63 -20.52 -10.18
C SER A 148 8.77 -20.82 -9.19
N ASP A 149 9.59 -19.83 -8.84
CA ASP A 149 10.67 -19.99 -7.86
C ASP A 149 10.13 -20.04 -6.43
N CYS A 150 9.16 -19.19 -6.10
CA CYS A 150 8.44 -19.22 -4.83
C CYS A 150 7.79 -20.59 -4.56
N ARG A 151 7.09 -21.15 -5.56
CA ARG A 151 6.45 -22.48 -5.49
C ARG A 151 7.45 -23.64 -5.49
N SER A 152 8.70 -23.43 -5.93
CA SER A 152 9.75 -24.44 -5.93
C SER A 152 10.38 -24.60 -4.55
N MET A 153 10.44 -25.84 -4.06
CA MET A 153 11.13 -26.20 -2.81
C MET A 153 12.64 -25.87 -2.83
N TYR A 154 13.26 -25.79 -4.02
CA TYR A 154 14.72 -25.69 -4.20
C TYR A 154 15.20 -24.37 -4.83
N SER A 155 14.33 -23.65 -5.55
CA SER A 155 14.73 -22.42 -6.24
C SER A 155 14.59 -21.22 -5.30
N THR A 156 15.64 -20.41 -5.23
CA THR A 156 15.80 -19.23 -4.36
C THR A 156 15.45 -19.42 -2.87
N THR A 157 15.27 -20.67 -2.42
CA THR A 157 15.04 -21.04 -1.02
C THR A 157 16.20 -20.60 -0.13
N GLU A 158 17.43 -20.55 -0.64
CA GLU A 158 18.54 -19.99 0.13
C GLU A 158 18.36 -18.50 0.45
N LEU A 159 17.67 -17.72 -0.39
CA LEU A 159 17.43 -16.29 -0.14
C LEU A 159 16.43 -16.10 1.01
N GLN A 160 15.33 -16.87 1.03
CA GLN A 160 14.34 -16.78 2.11
C GLN A 160 14.90 -17.28 3.44
N ILE A 161 15.72 -18.34 3.44
CA ILE A 161 16.40 -18.82 4.66
C ILE A 161 17.39 -17.76 5.17
N MET A 162 18.20 -17.14 4.31
CA MET A 162 19.12 -16.08 4.73
C MET A 162 18.36 -14.86 5.29
N ALA A 163 17.30 -14.40 4.62
CA ALA A 163 16.45 -13.32 5.13
C ALA A 163 15.82 -13.65 6.49
N GLN A 164 15.08 -14.76 6.59
CA GLN A 164 14.45 -15.20 7.85
C GLN A 164 15.49 -15.38 8.98
N SER A 165 16.70 -15.85 8.68
CA SER A 165 17.75 -16.03 9.69
C SER A 165 18.26 -14.72 10.31
N VAL A 166 18.20 -13.59 9.60
CA VAL A 166 18.48 -12.26 10.22
C VAL A 166 17.37 -11.91 11.21
N LEU A 167 16.14 -12.24 10.85
CA LEU A 167 14.92 -11.85 11.55
C LEU A 167 14.72 -12.67 12.83
N LEU A 168 15.01 -13.98 12.75
CA LEU A 168 15.16 -14.88 13.91
C LEU A 168 16.25 -14.41 14.88
N ALA A 169 17.31 -13.77 14.35
CA ALA A 169 18.41 -13.26 15.16
C ALA A 169 18.11 -11.89 15.77
N ILE A 170 17.19 -11.10 15.19
CA ILE A 170 16.65 -9.90 15.85
C ILE A 170 15.72 -10.34 16.99
N GLU A 171 14.68 -11.11 16.68
CA GLU A 171 13.69 -11.65 17.62
C GLU A 171 14.32 -12.46 18.76
N GLY A 172 15.46 -13.11 18.47
CA GLY A 172 16.21 -13.89 19.45
C GLY A 172 15.58 -15.21 19.86
N ARG A 173 14.41 -15.59 19.32
CA ARG A 173 13.67 -16.82 19.68
C ARG A 173 14.46 -18.11 19.51
N MET A 174 15.54 -18.07 18.73
CA MET A 174 16.44 -19.20 18.51
C MET A 174 17.53 -19.37 19.57
N SER A 175 17.68 -18.44 20.53
CA SER A 175 18.68 -18.54 21.59
C SER A 175 18.35 -19.67 22.57
N ARG A 176 19.34 -20.54 22.82
CA ARG A 176 19.21 -21.76 23.65
C ARG A 176 20.03 -21.69 24.94
N THR A 177 20.84 -20.64 25.11
CA THR A 177 21.61 -20.36 26.34
C THR A 177 21.20 -19.03 26.96
N ALA A 178 21.54 -18.83 28.23
CA ALA A 178 21.33 -17.56 28.92
C ALA A 178 22.22 -16.41 28.40
N ASP A 179 23.21 -16.71 27.55
CA ASP A 179 24.07 -15.70 26.90
C ASP A 179 23.44 -15.14 25.61
N HIS A 180 22.20 -15.54 25.29
CA HIS A 180 21.44 -15.10 24.10
C HIS A 180 22.24 -15.23 22.80
N GLU A 181 22.84 -16.42 22.59
CA GLU A 181 23.88 -16.65 21.59
C GLU A 181 23.40 -16.59 20.13
N ALA A 182 22.10 -16.56 19.91
CA ALA A 182 21.45 -16.39 18.62
C ALA A 182 20.68 -15.05 18.52
N THR A 183 20.95 -14.07 19.39
CA THR A 183 20.29 -12.75 19.41
C THR A 183 21.26 -11.60 19.05
N VAL A 184 20.80 -10.64 18.26
CA VAL A 184 21.53 -9.40 17.91
C VAL A 184 21.28 -8.35 18.99
N LEU A 185 22.12 -8.35 20.03
CA LEU A 185 21.97 -7.45 21.19
C LEU A 185 22.72 -6.12 21.08
N THR A 186 23.65 -5.97 20.13
CA THR A 186 24.50 -4.78 19.97
C THR A 186 24.82 -4.50 18.49
N MET A 187 25.22 -3.27 18.17
CA MET A 187 25.73 -2.88 16.83
C MET A 187 27.16 -3.40 16.53
N ASP A 188 27.52 -4.60 17.00
CA ASP A 188 28.76 -5.29 16.62
C ASP A 188 28.48 -6.29 15.49
N ARG A 189 29.00 -5.99 14.29
CA ARG A 189 28.77 -6.81 13.08
C ARG A 189 29.29 -8.25 13.23
N ALA A 190 30.34 -8.48 14.00
CA ALA A 190 30.92 -9.81 14.19
C ALA A 190 30.13 -10.65 15.20
N ALA A 191 29.67 -10.02 16.29
CA ALA A 191 28.75 -10.64 17.25
C ALA A 191 27.40 -10.96 16.59
N ALA A 192 26.85 -10.01 15.82
CA ALA A 192 25.60 -10.18 15.11
C ALA A 192 25.67 -11.23 13.98
N TYR A 193 26.77 -11.29 13.22
CA TYR A 193 26.97 -12.35 12.21
C TYR A 193 27.05 -13.74 12.86
N LYS A 194 27.63 -13.85 14.06
CA LYS A 194 27.61 -15.09 14.86
C LYS A 194 26.19 -15.45 15.30
N ALA A 195 25.42 -14.49 15.82
CA ALA A 195 24.03 -14.68 16.22
C ALA A 195 23.16 -15.17 15.04
N TYR A 196 23.26 -14.50 13.89
CA TYR A 196 22.67 -14.90 12.61
C TYR A 196 23.06 -16.33 12.18
N CYS A 197 24.34 -16.70 12.27
CA CYS A 197 24.78 -18.06 11.95
C CYS A 197 24.23 -19.12 12.91
N ASN A 198 24.02 -18.77 14.18
CA ASN A 198 23.43 -19.64 15.19
C ASN A 198 21.92 -19.81 14.96
N ALA A 199 21.17 -18.71 14.81
CA ALA A 199 19.75 -18.75 14.50
C ALA A 199 19.46 -19.57 13.22
N MET A 200 20.29 -19.39 12.20
CA MET A 200 20.26 -20.17 10.96
C MET A 200 20.48 -21.67 11.18
N GLN A 201 21.46 -22.09 11.99
CA GLN A 201 21.65 -23.50 12.34
C GLN A 201 20.46 -24.04 13.14
N TYR A 202 19.91 -23.26 14.07
CA TYR A 202 18.94 -23.73 15.05
C TYR A 202 17.49 -23.84 14.53
N GLU A 203 17.09 -23.07 13.51
CA GLU A 203 15.79 -23.23 12.84
C GLU A 203 15.87 -24.20 11.64
N TYR A 204 17.01 -24.23 10.92
CA TYR A 204 17.12 -24.95 9.63
C TYR A 204 18.04 -26.18 9.64
N HIS A 205 18.73 -26.48 10.73
CA HIS A 205 19.56 -27.69 10.88
C HIS A 205 20.58 -27.88 9.72
N LEU A 206 21.51 -26.93 9.56
CA LEU A 206 22.56 -26.99 8.52
C LEU A 206 23.47 -28.22 8.71
N THR A 207 23.83 -28.53 9.96
CA THR A 207 24.36 -29.84 10.39
C THR A 207 23.24 -30.72 10.97
N PRO A 208 23.35 -32.06 10.92
CA PRO A 208 22.29 -32.97 11.38
C PRO A 208 21.93 -32.75 12.84
N GLU A 209 20.64 -32.57 13.11
CA GLU A 209 20.14 -32.19 14.42
C GLU A 209 18.94 -33.06 14.81
N THR A 210 18.86 -33.46 16.08
CA THR A 210 17.86 -34.42 16.56
C THR A 210 16.96 -33.79 17.60
N TRP A 211 15.69 -33.59 17.26
CA TRP A 211 14.65 -33.13 18.16
C TRP A 211 13.59 -34.23 18.34
N GLU A 212 13.15 -34.48 19.57
CA GLU A 212 12.13 -35.49 19.93
C GLU A 212 12.30 -36.89 19.29
N GLY A 213 13.55 -37.27 19.02
CA GLY A 213 13.90 -38.56 18.39
C GLY A 213 13.90 -38.57 16.86
N THR A 214 13.59 -37.45 16.21
CA THR A 214 13.69 -37.27 14.75
C THR A 214 14.95 -36.49 14.41
N THR A 215 15.87 -37.09 13.64
CA THR A 215 17.03 -36.38 13.09
C THR A 215 16.65 -35.73 11.75
N THR A 216 16.88 -34.43 11.60
CA THR A 216 16.68 -33.68 10.35
C THR A 216 17.93 -32.91 9.96
N GLN A 217 18.04 -32.54 8.69
CA GLN A 217 19.12 -31.68 8.16
C GLN A 217 18.65 -31.01 6.87
N LEU A 218 18.96 -29.73 6.66
CA LEU A 218 18.70 -29.01 5.40
C LEU A 218 19.33 -29.71 4.19
N ASN A 219 18.58 -29.78 3.09
CA ASN A 219 19.05 -30.36 1.84
C ASN A 219 20.39 -29.77 1.40
N SER A 220 21.38 -30.64 1.15
CA SER A 220 22.77 -30.25 0.88
C SER A 220 22.92 -29.25 -0.28
N SER A 221 22.09 -29.31 -1.32
CA SER A 221 22.12 -28.38 -2.45
C SER A 221 21.64 -26.96 -2.11
N ILE A 222 20.88 -26.80 -1.03
CA ILE A 222 20.48 -25.49 -0.49
C ILE A 222 21.55 -25.02 0.50
N THR A 223 22.00 -25.92 1.39
CA THR A 223 23.07 -25.66 2.35
C THR A 223 24.36 -25.17 1.67
N GLU A 224 24.76 -25.74 0.53
CA GLU A 224 25.94 -25.31 -0.24
C GLU A 224 25.78 -23.88 -0.77
N LYS A 225 24.67 -23.58 -1.47
CA LYS A 225 24.38 -22.22 -1.97
C LYS A 225 24.32 -21.19 -0.85
N LEU A 226 23.71 -21.56 0.27
CA LEU A 226 23.54 -20.72 1.44
C LEU A 226 24.89 -20.43 2.10
N LEU A 227 25.72 -21.44 2.35
CA LEU A 227 27.04 -21.25 2.98
C LEU A 227 27.96 -20.39 2.10
N ALA A 228 27.85 -20.50 0.77
CA ALA A 228 28.58 -19.68 -0.18
C ALA A 228 28.11 -18.21 -0.27
N LYS A 229 26.90 -17.88 0.22
CA LYS A 229 26.29 -16.54 0.11
C LYS A 229 26.07 -15.81 1.43
N ARG A 230 25.87 -16.55 2.54
CA ARG A 230 25.31 -16.01 3.80
C ARG A 230 26.10 -14.86 4.41
N GLU A 231 27.43 -14.85 4.25
CA GLU A 231 28.31 -13.81 4.77
C GLU A 231 28.15 -12.51 3.98
N LYS A 232 28.15 -12.60 2.65
CA LYS A 232 27.90 -11.42 1.81
C LYS A 232 26.49 -10.91 2.04
N PHE A 233 25.48 -11.78 2.02
CA PHE A 233 24.08 -11.39 2.27
C PHE A 233 23.93 -10.67 3.62
N PHE A 234 24.51 -11.20 4.70
CA PHE A 234 24.46 -10.55 6.01
C PHE A 234 25.17 -9.20 6.02
N ASN A 235 26.39 -9.11 5.47
CA ASN A 235 27.13 -7.86 5.41
C ASN A 235 26.44 -6.81 4.51
N ASP A 236 25.82 -7.22 3.40
CA ASP A 236 25.05 -6.35 2.52
C ASP A 236 23.83 -5.77 3.25
N CYS A 237 23.09 -6.62 4.00
CA CYS A 237 21.95 -6.21 4.83
C CYS A 237 22.39 -5.31 6.00
N TRP A 238 23.51 -5.63 6.66
CA TRP A 238 24.06 -4.85 7.76
C TRP A 238 24.48 -3.46 7.29
N ASP A 239 25.24 -3.39 6.20
CA ASP A 239 25.75 -2.13 5.67
C ASP A 239 24.59 -1.28 5.09
N ALA A 240 23.52 -1.90 4.60
CA ALA A 240 22.25 -1.23 4.27
C ALA A 240 21.50 -0.73 5.51
N ALA A 241 21.45 -1.51 6.58
CA ALA A 241 20.85 -1.11 7.86
C ALA A 241 21.58 0.09 8.48
N ILE A 242 22.91 0.15 8.34
CA ILE A 242 23.73 1.31 8.72
C ILE A 242 23.39 2.53 7.85
N VAL A 243 23.25 2.39 6.53
CA VAL A 243 22.82 3.50 5.65
C VAL A 243 21.42 4.00 6.02
N MET A 244 20.47 3.09 6.27
CA MET A 244 19.12 3.43 6.71
C MET A 244 19.13 4.14 8.06
N TYR A 245 19.77 3.57 9.07
CA TYR A 245 19.91 4.14 10.41
C TYR A 245 20.52 5.55 10.39
N ASN A 246 21.53 5.79 9.55
CA ASN A 246 22.16 7.11 9.39
C ASN A 246 21.31 8.13 8.63
N ALA A 247 20.37 7.67 7.81
CA ALA A 247 19.41 8.53 7.12
C ALA A 247 18.26 8.97 8.05
N ILE A 248 18.13 8.35 9.23
CA ILE A 248 17.26 8.79 10.32
C ILE A 248 17.91 9.99 11.03
N GLN A 249 17.15 11.07 11.19
CA GLN A 249 17.53 12.21 12.03
C GLN A 249 16.46 12.42 13.10
N ASN A 250 16.86 12.54 14.37
CA ASN A 250 15.95 13.01 15.41
C ASN A 250 15.84 14.54 15.28
N THR A 251 14.62 15.06 15.20
CA THR A 251 14.32 16.49 15.12
C THR A 251 13.30 16.87 16.20
N GLU A 252 13.10 18.16 16.45
CA GLU A 252 12.06 18.65 17.38
C GLU A 252 10.65 18.21 16.96
N ALA A 253 10.40 18.08 15.65
CA ALA A 253 9.16 17.53 15.08
C ALA A 253 9.14 15.99 14.99
N GLY A 254 10.01 15.30 15.73
CA GLY A 254 10.12 13.83 15.72
C GLY A 254 11.13 13.29 14.71
N VAL A 255 10.90 12.08 14.21
CA VAL A 255 11.90 11.31 13.44
C VAL A 255 11.79 11.60 11.94
N ALA A 256 12.80 12.26 11.37
CA ALA A 256 12.88 12.55 9.94
C ALA A 256 13.69 11.47 9.20
N ALA A 257 13.08 10.85 8.20
CA ALA A 257 13.73 9.92 7.28
C ALA A 257 14.63 10.61 6.23
N ASN A 258 15.46 9.80 5.57
CA ASN A 258 16.04 10.09 4.25
C ASN A 258 16.87 11.38 4.14
N ARG A 259 17.56 11.85 5.20
CA ARG A 259 18.29 13.13 5.17
C ARG A 259 19.81 13.00 5.27
N ILE A 260 20.50 13.69 4.36
CA ILE A 260 21.95 13.93 4.40
C ILE A 260 22.18 15.39 4.81
N ALA A 261 22.66 15.60 6.03
CA ALA A 261 23.15 16.91 6.44
C ALA A 261 24.50 17.23 5.76
N ALA A 262 24.68 18.47 5.32
CA ALA A 262 25.94 18.98 4.78
C ALA A 262 26.23 20.39 5.28
N THR A 263 27.51 20.70 5.52
CA THR A 263 27.96 22.03 5.94
C THR A 263 28.60 22.79 4.77
N GLN A 264 28.39 24.10 4.67
CA GLN A 264 29.03 24.89 3.63
C GLN A 264 30.55 24.88 3.80
N ASN A 265 31.30 24.64 2.71
CA ASN A 265 32.75 24.62 2.73
C ASN A 265 33.30 26.05 2.97
N PRO A 266 33.99 26.33 4.09
CA PRO A 266 34.49 27.67 4.38
C PRO A 266 35.58 28.17 3.40
N ALA A 267 36.15 27.28 2.58
CA ALA A 267 37.09 27.64 1.52
C ALA A 267 36.43 27.85 0.14
N ASN A 268 35.17 27.43 -0.06
CA ASN A 268 34.41 27.64 -1.31
C ASN A 268 32.89 27.65 -1.01
N PRO A 269 32.22 28.81 -1.00
CA PRO A 269 30.82 28.92 -0.60
C PRO A 269 29.83 28.20 -1.55
N ASN A 270 30.26 27.80 -2.75
CA ASN A 270 29.43 27.02 -3.67
C ASN A 270 29.51 25.50 -3.39
N GLN A 271 30.37 25.06 -2.47
CA GLN A 271 30.54 23.66 -2.07
C GLN A 271 29.94 23.39 -0.69
N TYR A 272 29.37 22.20 -0.54
CA TYR A 272 28.80 21.69 0.70
C TYR A 272 29.33 20.28 0.98
N ILE A 273 29.78 20.05 2.22
CA ILE A 273 30.47 18.84 2.66
C ILE A 273 29.51 18.02 3.53
N ALA A 274 29.08 16.87 3.03
CA ALA A 274 28.39 15.87 3.83
C ALA A 274 29.42 14.91 4.45
N THR A 275 29.37 14.72 5.76
CA THR A 275 30.18 13.72 6.48
C THR A 275 29.25 12.60 6.95
N LEU A 276 29.35 11.43 6.33
CA LEU A 276 28.48 10.28 6.60
C LEU A 276 29.24 9.22 7.40
N PRO A 277 28.77 8.82 8.59
CA PRO A 277 29.48 7.83 9.40
C PRO A 277 29.37 6.43 8.80
N CYS A 278 30.50 5.79 8.53
CA CYS A 278 30.55 4.39 8.09
C CYS A 278 30.88 3.43 9.25
N TYR A 279 31.00 3.93 10.49
CA TYR A 279 31.37 3.13 11.67
C TYR A 279 32.69 2.33 11.51
N ASN A 280 33.65 2.88 10.76
CA ASN A 280 34.90 2.22 10.33
C ASN A 280 34.73 1.04 9.35
N LEU A 281 33.51 0.80 8.85
CA LEU A 281 33.18 -0.21 7.84
C LEU A 281 33.31 0.39 6.43
N GLN A 282 34.49 0.26 5.81
CA GLN A 282 34.74 0.71 4.43
C GLN A 282 33.71 0.13 3.42
N SER A 283 33.19 -1.08 3.68
CA SER A 283 32.20 -1.75 2.83
C SER A 283 30.85 -1.02 2.73
N VAL A 284 30.49 -0.19 3.72
CA VAL A 284 29.31 0.72 3.66
C VAL A 284 29.49 1.77 2.58
N TRP A 285 30.69 2.36 2.47
CA TRP A 285 31.01 3.29 1.39
C TRP A 285 31.06 2.56 0.04
N GLU A 286 31.77 1.44 -0.06
CA GLU A 286 31.95 0.72 -1.32
C GLU A 286 30.63 0.20 -1.93
N SER A 287 29.71 -0.25 -1.09
CA SER A 287 28.40 -0.79 -1.50
C SER A 287 27.37 0.29 -1.78
N TYR A 288 27.34 1.35 -0.97
CA TYR A 288 26.27 2.35 -1.00
C TYR A 288 26.79 3.76 -1.29
N TYR A 289 27.47 4.43 -0.35
CA TYR A 289 27.74 5.87 -0.47
C TYR A 289 28.59 6.24 -1.70
N LYS A 290 29.52 5.38 -2.15
CA LYS A 290 30.30 5.55 -3.39
C LYS A 290 29.44 5.59 -4.65
N ASN A 291 28.29 4.93 -4.61
CA ASN A 291 27.37 4.71 -5.71
C ASN A 291 26.16 5.69 -5.68
N ILE A 292 26.26 6.74 -4.85
CA ILE A 292 25.36 7.90 -4.84
C ILE A 292 25.48 8.69 -6.14
N LYS A 293 24.33 9.05 -6.72
CA LYS A 293 24.18 9.96 -7.86
C LYS A 293 23.12 11.01 -7.59
N LEU A 294 23.18 12.11 -8.34
CA LEU A 294 22.08 13.07 -8.46
C LEU A 294 21.20 12.65 -9.63
N GLY A 295 19.88 12.81 -9.49
CA GLY A 295 18.83 12.34 -10.43
C GLY A 295 19.26 12.11 -11.89
N GLY A 296 19.67 10.88 -12.20
CA GLY A 296 19.91 10.37 -13.55
C GLY A 296 21.11 10.89 -14.37
N LYS A 297 21.95 11.83 -13.91
CA LYS A 297 23.03 12.44 -14.74
C LYS A 297 24.28 12.88 -13.94
N ASP A 298 25.39 13.08 -14.67
CA ASP A 298 26.66 13.65 -14.15
C ASP A 298 26.51 15.08 -13.56
N ILE A 299 25.42 15.76 -13.91
CA ILE A 299 24.98 17.05 -13.34
C ILE A 299 23.49 16.87 -13.00
N GLY A 300 23.15 17.08 -11.74
CA GLY A 300 21.79 16.94 -11.23
C GLY A 300 20.88 18.15 -11.50
N PRO A 301 19.63 18.09 -11.02
CA PRO A 301 18.73 19.24 -11.00
C PRO A 301 19.39 20.49 -10.39
N GLY A 302 18.99 21.68 -10.86
CA GLY A 302 19.60 22.95 -10.45
C GLY A 302 21.07 23.16 -10.86
N GLY A 303 21.71 22.21 -11.57
CA GLY A 303 23.11 22.31 -11.97
C GLY A 303 24.11 21.82 -10.91
N TRP A 304 23.64 21.16 -9.86
CA TRP A 304 24.48 20.56 -8.81
C TRP A 304 25.32 19.39 -9.35
N ARG A 305 26.48 19.14 -8.74
CA ARG A 305 27.36 18.00 -9.06
C ARG A 305 28.08 17.49 -7.82
N ILE A 306 28.44 16.21 -7.83
CA ILE A 306 29.32 15.62 -6.81
C ILE A 306 30.75 15.79 -7.30
N VAL A 307 31.56 16.59 -6.60
CA VAL A 307 32.97 16.87 -6.97
C VAL A 307 33.97 16.02 -6.19
N LYS A 308 33.54 15.40 -5.09
CA LYS A 308 34.32 14.45 -4.29
C LYS A 308 33.38 13.43 -3.63
N ASN A 309 33.79 12.17 -3.56
CA ASN A 309 33.12 11.12 -2.80
C ASN A 309 34.18 10.08 -2.38
N GLU A 310 34.66 10.15 -1.15
CA GLU A 310 35.81 9.36 -0.66
C GLU A 310 35.58 8.82 0.75
N TYR A 311 36.15 7.64 1.05
CA TYR A 311 36.20 7.09 2.40
C TYR A 311 37.45 7.55 3.15
N ASN A 312 37.26 8.22 4.29
CA ASN A 312 38.32 8.62 5.20
C ASN A 312 38.58 7.51 6.24
N ALA A 313 39.58 6.67 5.97
CA ALA A 313 39.97 5.57 6.84
C ALA A 313 40.56 5.99 8.21
N THR A 314 40.83 7.28 8.44
CA THR A 314 41.28 7.80 9.74
C THR A 314 40.11 8.19 10.65
N THR A 315 38.98 8.62 10.07
CA THR A 315 37.76 9.01 10.84
C THR A 315 36.66 7.96 10.78
N GLY A 316 36.75 6.97 9.89
CA GLY A 316 35.72 5.94 9.71
C GLY A 316 34.47 6.44 8.97
N ASN A 317 34.57 7.55 8.23
CA ASN A 317 33.45 8.24 7.58
C ASN A 317 33.64 8.35 6.06
N ALA A 318 32.56 8.48 5.30
CA ALA A 318 32.59 8.97 3.93
C ALA A 318 32.44 10.50 3.92
N GLU A 319 33.19 11.16 3.03
CA GLU A 319 33.10 12.59 2.75
C GLU A 319 32.61 12.79 1.32
N ILE A 320 31.43 13.39 1.16
CA ILE A 320 30.84 13.73 -0.14
C ILE A 320 30.78 15.25 -0.25
N ILE A 321 31.39 15.80 -1.29
CA ILE A 321 31.33 17.25 -1.58
C ILE A 321 30.41 17.46 -2.77
N PHE A 322 29.30 18.13 -2.50
CA PHE A 322 28.37 18.63 -3.51
C PHE A 322 28.78 20.07 -3.88
N GLU A 323 28.70 20.42 -5.16
CA GLU A 323 28.98 21.77 -5.65
C GLU A 323 27.82 22.25 -6.53
N GLY A 324 27.29 23.43 -6.21
CA GLY A 324 26.17 24.06 -6.91
C GLY A 324 26.61 25.24 -7.79
N PRO A 325 25.68 25.87 -8.52
CA PRO A 325 25.93 27.14 -9.18
C PRO A 325 26.25 28.26 -8.16
N ALA A 326 26.78 29.39 -8.65
CA ALA A 326 27.22 30.48 -7.78
C ALA A 326 26.06 31.05 -6.94
N GLY A 327 26.21 31.01 -5.61
CA GLY A 327 25.17 31.44 -4.68
C GLY A 327 24.03 30.43 -4.45
N ALA A 328 24.21 29.16 -4.86
CA ALA A 328 23.27 28.09 -4.54
C ALA A 328 23.27 27.75 -3.04
N ASP A 329 22.09 27.45 -2.51
CA ASP A 329 21.87 27.07 -1.13
C ASP A 329 21.46 25.60 -1.07
N PHE A 330 22.27 24.77 -0.41
CA PHE A 330 22.02 23.32 -0.27
C PHE A 330 20.73 23.02 0.50
N THR A 331 20.30 23.91 1.42
CA THR A 331 19.04 23.74 2.17
C THR A 331 17.79 23.99 1.32
N LYS A 332 17.97 24.63 0.15
CA LYS A 332 16.92 24.92 -0.84
C LYS A 332 17.09 24.12 -2.13
N ALA A 333 17.94 23.10 -2.12
CA ALA A 333 18.31 22.34 -3.30
C ALA A 333 17.33 21.17 -3.53
N ASP A 334 16.34 21.40 -4.38
CA ASP A 334 15.42 20.36 -4.85
C ASP A 334 16.13 19.40 -5.83
N PHE A 335 16.87 18.43 -5.27
CA PHE A 335 17.35 17.27 -5.99
C PHE A 335 17.33 16.00 -5.11
N THR A 336 16.86 14.91 -5.70
CA THR A 336 16.97 13.57 -5.12
C THR A 336 18.38 13.00 -5.31
N ILE A 337 18.96 12.50 -4.22
CA ILE A 337 20.11 11.58 -4.24
C ILE A 337 19.58 10.15 -4.40
N GLN A 338 20.08 9.45 -5.43
CA GLN A 338 19.73 8.06 -5.76
C GLN A 338 20.96 7.16 -5.60
N PHE A 339 20.76 5.86 -5.48
CA PHE A 339 21.83 4.85 -5.48
C PHE A 339 21.72 3.97 -6.74
N ASP A 340 22.85 3.65 -7.39
CA ASP A 340 22.88 2.74 -8.55
C ASP A 340 22.40 1.30 -8.25
N ASN A 341 22.36 0.90 -6.98
CA ASN A 341 21.97 -0.45 -6.55
C ASN A 341 21.23 -0.41 -5.20
N GLN A 342 19.92 -0.19 -5.26
CA GLN A 342 19.02 -0.16 -4.09
C GLN A 342 18.55 -1.57 -3.65
N GLY A 343 19.24 -2.65 -4.04
CA GLY A 343 18.79 -4.04 -3.80
C GLY A 343 18.53 -4.46 -2.35
N PHE A 344 19.03 -3.68 -1.38
CA PHE A 344 18.89 -3.89 0.07
C PHE A 344 18.30 -2.66 0.79
N LEU A 345 17.93 -1.61 0.03
CA LEU A 345 17.49 -0.31 0.53
C LEU A 345 16.01 -0.10 0.21
N THR A 346 15.29 0.65 1.05
CA THR A 346 13.95 1.14 0.73
C THR A 346 13.74 2.55 1.27
N ASP A 347 12.74 3.24 0.74
CA ASP A 347 12.34 4.58 1.16
C ASP A 347 11.81 4.59 2.61
N LEU A 348 12.52 5.27 3.52
CA LEU A 348 12.14 5.38 4.93
C LEU A 348 11.04 6.43 5.20
N SER A 349 10.65 7.23 4.20
CA SER A 349 9.54 8.20 4.33
C SER A 349 8.16 7.57 4.15
N GLN A 350 8.12 6.31 3.75
CA GLN A 350 6.92 5.49 3.56
C GLN A 350 6.88 4.38 4.62
N PRO A 351 5.79 3.60 4.75
CA PRO A 351 5.79 2.42 5.60
C PRO A 351 6.84 1.41 5.12
N VAL A 352 7.83 1.18 5.97
CA VAL A 352 9.05 0.42 5.72
C VAL A 352 8.79 -1.07 5.86
N LEU A 353 8.06 -1.44 6.92
CA LEU A 353 7.62 -2.79 7.21
C LEU A 353 6.10 -2.83 7.33
N TYR A 354 5.47 -3.84 6.74
CA TYR A 354 4.06 -4.16 6.94
C TYR A 354 3.97 -5.43 7.78
N GLU A 355 3.40 -5.33 8.99
CA GLU A 355 3.01 -6.50 9.77
C GLU A 355 1.60 -6.92 9.36
N MET A 356 1.49 -8.16 8.89
CA MET A 356 0.30 -8.77 8.33
C MET A 356 -0.22 -9.83 9.29
N ASP A 357 -1.53 -9.81 9.52
CA ASP A 357 -2.23 -10.90 10.21
C ASP A 357 -3.05 -11.75 9.23
N PHE A 358 -3.29 -12.99 9.65
CA PHE A 358 -4.03 -14.01 8.93
C PHE A 358 -5.11 -14.54 9.85
N THR A 359 -6.35 -14.16 9.58
CA THR A 359 -7.55 -14.61 10.29
C THR A 359 -8.36 -15.57 9.42
N THR A 360 -9.23 -16.36 10.04
CA THR A 360 -10.22 -17.19 9.32
C THR A 360 -11.55 -17.15 10.05
N ASN A 361 -12.61 -17.64 9.40
CA ASN A 361 -13.98 -17.66 9.90
C ASN A 361 -14.12 -18.21 11.33
N ASP A 362 -13.25 -19.17 11.70
CA ASP A 362 -13.28 -19.88 12.97
C ASP A 362 -12.37 -19.26 14.05
N GLN A 363 -11.46 -18.33 13.69
CA GLN A 363 -10.44 -17.79 14.59
C GLN A 363 -10.34 -16.25 14.51
N LYS A 364 -10.84 -15.60 15.57
CA LYS A 364 -10.94 -14.13 15.71
C LYS A 364 -9.66 -13.40 16.12
N MET A 365 -8.56 -14.11 16.33
CA MET A 365 -7.25 -13.54 16.62
C MET A 365 -6.23 -14.29 15.77
N GLY A 366 -5.25 -13.57 15.25
CA GLY A 366 -4.27 -14.04 14.28
C GLY A 366 -3.70 -15.43 14.48
N PHE A 367 -3.57 -16.19 13.39
CA PHE A 367 -2.79 -17.42 13.39
C PHE A 367 -1.30 -17.15 13.63
N GLN A 368 -0.76 -16.11 13.01
CA GLN A 368 0.68 -15.81 13.00
C GLN A 368 0.93 -14.39 12.47
N THR A 369 1.67 -13.55 13.21
CA THR A 369 2.09 -12.25 12.65
C THR A 369 3.29 -12.46 11.74
N MET A 370 3.11 -12.20 10.45
CA MET A 370 4.16 -12.25 9.44
C MET A 370 4.39 -10.83 8.91
N PHE A 371 5.64 -10.45 8.63
CA PHE A 371 5.90 -9.14 8.01
C PHE A 371 6.51 -9.26 6.60
N CYS A 372 6.44 -8.17 5.86
CA CYS A 372 7.10 -7.99 4.56
C CYS A 372 7.49 -6.52 4.38
N ALA A 373 8.46 -6.25 3.51
CA ALA A 373 8.88 -4.89 3.16
C ALA A 373 8.57 -4.61 1.69
N MET A 374 7.92 -3.47 1.42
CA MET A 374 7.91 -2.91 0.06
C MET A 374 9.28 -2.33 -0.24
N GLN A 375 9.77 -2.58 -1.45
CA GLN A 375 10.94 -1.88 -1.97
C GLN A 375 10.42 -0.68 -2.75
N LYS A 376 10.76 0.51 -2.29
CA LYS A 376 10.56 1.79 -2.97
C LYS A 376 11.92 2.46 -3.09
N ASP A 377 12.16 3.18 -4.17
CA ASP A 377 13.50 3.69 -4.52
C ASP A 377 14.02 4.65 -3.43
N MET A 378 15.03 4.21 -2.65
CA MET A 378 15.59 5.06 -1.60
C MET A 378 16.16 6.36 -2.20
N SER A 379 15.49 7.44 -1.81
CA SER A 379 15.74 8.84 -2.15
C SER A 379 16.35 9.51 -0.91
N LEU A 380 17.59 10.00 -0.97
CA LEU A 380 18.14 10.84 0.09
C LEU A 380 18.04 12.32 -0.30
N THR A 381 17.81 13.17 0.69
CA THR A 381 17.53 14.61 0.52
C THR A 381 18.49 15.47 1.35
N PRO A 382 18.83 16.68 0.89
CA PRO A 382 19.55 17.66 1.71
C PRO A 382 18.87 17.95 3.06
N GLY A 383 19.65 17.96 4.14
CA GLY A 383 19.21 18.25 5.50
C GLY A 383 20.01 19.38 6.17
N ASN A 384 19.42 20.00 7.18
CA ASN A 384 20.08 20.97 8.06
C ASN A 384 20.95 20.23 9.10
N PRO A 385 22.19 20.66 9.43
CA PRO A 385 23.00 20.04 10.49
C PRO A 385 22.47 20.19 11.95
N GLY A 386 21.27 20.73 12.18
CA GLY A 386 20.62 20.74 13.50
C GLY A 386 19.85 19.44 13.76
N GLY A 387 20.16 18.73 14.87
CA GLY A 387 19.55 17.43 15.22
C GLY A 387 20.51 16.38 15.80
N GLY A 388 21.80 16.70 15.98
CA GLY A 388 22.79 15.82 16.60
C GLY A 388 23.08 16.20 18.06
N GLY A 389 22.70 15.36 19.01
CA GLY A 389 22.84 15.62 20.45
C GLY A 389 24.29 15.71 20.96
N GLY A 390 24.90 16.89 20.85
CA GLY A 390 26.16 17.23 21.52
C GLY A 390 25.89 17.92 22.87
N GLY A 391 26.14 17.22 23.98
CA GLY A 391 25.92 17.77 25.32
C GLY A 391 26.88 18.90 25.69
N GLY A 392 26.39 20.13 25.66
CA GLY A 392 27.08 21.33 26.15
C GLY A 392 26.15 22.54 26.01
N GLY A 393 25.64 23.07 27.12
CA GLY A 393 24.69 24.19 27.11
C GLY A 393 25.31 25.48 27.62
N GLU A 394 24.78 26.61 27.15
CA GLU A 394 24.57 27.86 27.88
C GLU A 394 23.87 28.88 26.94
N GLY A 395 22.78 29.51 27.40
CA GLY A 395 22.00 30.50 26.64
C GLY A 395 20.84 29.89 25.83
N GLY A 396 19.60 30.32 26.12
CA GLY A 396 18.41 30.01 25.32
C GLY A 396 18.04 31.17 24.40
N GLU A 397 17.88 30.90 23.11
CA GLU A 397 17.32 31.84 22.14
C GLU A 397 15.80 31.63 22.05
N GLY A 398 15.01 32.70 22.05
CA GLY A 398 13.55 32.63 21.96
C GLY A 398 13.07 32.10 20.60
N SER A 399 12.01 31.30 20.62
CA SER A 399 11.51 30.52 19.47
C SER A 399 10.00 30.69 19.24
N ILE A 400 9.54 30.33 18.04
CA ILE A 400 8.11 30.26 17.68
C ILE A 400 7.86 28.94 16.96
N THR A 401 6.97 28.12 17.51
CA THR A 401 6.49 26.88 16.90
C THR A 401 5.02 27.02 16.54
N LEU A 402 4.70 26.86 15.25
CA LEU A 402 3.34 26.94 14.69
C LEU A 402 3.13 25.78 13.72
N GLU A 403 2.08 24.99 13.95
CA GLU A 403 1.73 23.83 13.13
C GLU A 403 0.26 23.90 12.72
N VAL A 404 -0.02 23.82 11.41
CA VAL A 404 -1.38 23.85 10.85
C VAL A 404 -1.47 22.78 9.77
N HIS A 405 -2.12 21.65 10.09
CA HIS A 405 -2.24 20.54 9.16
C HIS A 405 -3.34 20.76 8.12
N ARG A 406 -3.04 20.40 6.88
CA ARG A 406 -3.95 20.40 5.74
C ARG A 406 -3.79 19.07 5.01
N TYR A 407 -4.91 18.44 4.66
CA TYR A 407 -4.93 17.11 4.07
C TYR A 407 -5.67 17.15 2.73
N LYS A 408 -5.19 16.37 1.76
CA LYS A 408 -5.93 16.00 0.56
C LYS A 408 -6.52 14.60 0.78
N HIS A 409 -7.82 14.46 0.54
CA HIS A 409 -8.52 13.19 0.53
C HIS A 409 -8.87 12.83 -0.92
N SER A 410 -8.82 11.54 -1.25
CA SER A 410 -9.08 11.00 -2.59
C SER A 410 -9.63 9.59 -2.44
N GLU A 411 -10.73 9.28 -3.12
CA GLU A 411 -11.30 7.95 -3.23
C GLU A 411 -11.72 7.69 -4.68
N ASP A 412 -11.53 6.45 -5.13
CA ASP A 412 -12.00 5.98 -6.43
C ASP A 412 -13.16 5.00 -6.20
N TRP A 413 -14.30 5.24 -6.82
CA TRP A 413 -15.52 4.45 -6.71
C TRP A 413 -15.87 3.77 -8.03
N GLN A 414 -16.61 2.67 -7.95
CA GLN A 414 -17.05 1.88 -9.09
C GLN A 414 -18.49 1.43 -8.88
N THR A 415 -19.33 1.49 -9.92
CA THR A 415 -20.72 1.01 -9.92
C THR A 415 -20.98 0.00 -11.03
N THR A 416 -21.79 -1.01 -10.75
CA THR A 416 -22.00 -2.18 -11.62
C THR A 416 -23.47 -2.31 -12.02
N TYR A 417 -23.77 -2.29 -13.31
CA TYR A 417 -25.15 -2.39 -13.84
C TYR A 417 -25.33 -3.73 -14.55
N ASN A 418 -26.11 -4.65 -13.95
CA ASN A 418 -26.25 -6.03 -14.41
C ASN A 418 -27.58 -6.24 -15.17
N VAL A 419 -27.50 -6.59 -16.46
CA VAL A 419 -28.65 -6.63 -17.39
C VAL A 419 -28.98 -8.08 -17.78
N ASP A 420 -29.77 -8.74 -16.92
CA ASP A 420 -29.95 -10.19 -16.91
C ASP A 420 -31.06 -10.70 -17.88
N LEU A 421 -30.90 -10.42 -19.18
CA LEU A 421 -31.92 -10.67 -20.20
C LEU A 421 -32.13 -12.15 -20.56
N ARG A 422 -33.38 -12.49 -20.94
CA ARG A 422 -33.80 -13.90 -21.17
C ARG A 422 -34.88 -14.05 -22.25
N LYS A 423 -34.58 -14.77 -23.34
CA LYS A 423 -35.53 -15.06 -24.43
C LYS A 423 -36.29 -16.37 -24.18
N LEU A 424 -37.62 -16.27 -24.18
CA LEU A 424 -38.56 -17.39 -24.01
C LEU A 424 -39.51 -17.51 -25.21
N ASP A 425 -39.96 -18.75 -25.44
CA ASP A 425 -40.97 -19.13 -26.43
C ASP A 425 -42.36 -18.74 -25.92
N SER A 426 -43.09 -17.89 -26.66
CA SER A 426 -44.36 -17.32 -26.21
C SER A 426 -45.49 -18.34 -26.05
N GLU A 427 -45.51 -19.40 -26.87
CA GLU A 427 -46.52 -20.46 -26.80
C GLU A 427 -46.26 -21.47 -25.66
N THR A 428 -44.98 -21.83 -25.42
CA THR A 428 -44.63 -22.92 -24.50
C THR A 428 -43.94 -22.49 -23.21
N GLY A 429 -43.57 -21.22 -23.07
CA GLY A 429 -42.85 -20.66 -21.92
C GLY A 429 -41.43 -21.21 -21.74
N LYS A 430 -40.84 -21.81 -22.79
CA LYS A 430 -39.55 -22.50 -22.73
C LYS A 430 -38.40 -21.61 -23.20
N PRO A 431 -37.17 -21.84 -22.70
CA PRO A 431 -35.95 -21.29 -23.27
C PRO A 431 -35.86 -21.42 -24.79
N LEU A 432 -35.60 -20.30 -25.47
CA LEU A 432 -35.12 -20.27 -26.84
C LEU A 432 -33.59 -20.19 -26.80
N LYS A 433 -32.91 -21.24 -27.26
CA LYS A 433 -31.45 -21.24 -27.47
C LYS A 433 -31.13 -20.86 -28.91
N GLY A 434 -30.08 -20.07 -29.11
CA GLY A 434 -29.44 -19.85 -30.42
C GLY A 434 -30.03 -18.71 -31.24
N SER A 435 -30.85 -17.85 -30.65
CA SER A 435 -31.04 -16.49 -31.15
C SER A 435 -29.89 -15.60 -30.65
N HIS A 436 -29.45 -14.68 -31.50
CA HIS A 436 -28.44 -13.65 -31.25
C HIS A 436 -29.13 -12.29 -31.08
N TRP A 437 -28.61 -11.51 -30.15
CA TRP A 437 -29.19 -10.29 -29.62
C TRP A 437 -28.11 -9.22 -29.47
N ASP A 438 -28.53 -7.99 -29.74
CA ASP A 438 -27.80 -6.78 -29.48
C ASP A 438 -28.41 -6.07 -28.26
N ILE A 439 -27.59 -5.35 -27.47
CA ILE A 439 -27.97 -4.72 -26.20
C ILE A 439 -27.76 -3.21 -26.31
N LEU A 440 -28.86 -2.46 -26.31
CA LEU A 440 -28.86 -1.04 -26.61
C LEU A 440 -28.79 -0.22 -25.32
N GLU A 441 -27.71 0.56 -25.18
CA GLU A 441 -27.38 1.40 -24.02
C GLU A 441 -27.70 2.88 -24.26
N TYR A 442 -28.50 3.50 -23.39
CA TYR A 442 -28.92 4.90 -23.55
C TYR A 442 -28.41 5.79 -22.40
N ASP A 443 -27.64 6.84 -22.72
CA ASP A 443 -27.39 7.95 -21.77
C ASP A 443 -28.73 8.58 -21.39
N THR A 444 -29.06 8.47 -20.09
CA THR A 444 -30.20 9.13 -19.46
C THR A 444 -29.76 10.06 -18.32
N LEU A 445 -28.45 10.27 -18.15
CA LEU A 445 -27.87 11.13 -17.15
C LEU A 445 -28.26 12.60 -17.41
N GLY A 446 -28.29 12.98 -18.69
CA GLY A 446 -28.59 14.33 -19.17
C GLY A 446 -27.52 15.36 -18.81
N ASP A 447 -27.69 16.60 -19.23
CA ASP A 447 -26.73 17.68 -18.94
C ASP A 447 -26.82 18.16 -17.49
N TRP A 448 -25.66 18.43 -16.88
CA TRP A 448 -25.51 18.98 -15.52
C TRP A 448 -26.18 20.36 -15.34
N GLY A 449 -26.41 21.10 -16.44
CA GLY A 449 -27.00 22.44 -16.41
C GLY A 449 -28.54 22.43 -16.51
N ASP A 450 -29.14 21.32 -16.92
CA ASP A 450 -30.57 21.21 -17.18
C ASP A 450 -31.33 20.67 -15.97
N ALA A 451 -32.03 21.57 -15.27
CA ALA A 451 -32.77 21.23 -14.06
C ALA A 451 -33.86 20.16 -14.31
N GLY A 452 -33.67 18.98 -13.74
CA GLY A 452 -34.54 17.82 -13.91
C GLY A 452 -33.92 16.64 -14.66
N THR A 453 -32.67 16.76 -15.13
CA THR A 453 -31.82 15.61 -15.49
C THR A 453 -31.30 14.92 -14.22
N GLN A 454 -30.64 13.76 -14.35
CA GLN A 454 -30.00 13.09 -13.22
C GLN A 454 -28.81 13.91 -12.74
N LEU A 455 -27.86 14.23 -13.63
CA LEU A 455 -26.64 14.95 -13.24
C LEU A 455 -26.93 16.39 -12.79
N GLY A 456 -27.89 17.09 -13.44
CA GLY A 456 -28.35 18.43 -13.04
C GLY A 456 -29.19 18.47 -11.76
N SER A 457 -29.29 17.34 -11.06
CA SER A 457 -29.82 17.24 -9.69
C SER A 457 -28.71 16.96 -8.64
N THR A 458 -27.44 16.87 -9.05
CA THR A 458 -26.28 16.47 -8.23
C THR A 458 -25.11 17.47 -8.33
N TYR A 459 -23.98 17.17 -7.71
CA TYR A 459 -22.70 17.87 -7.94
C TYR A 459 -21.63 16.98 -8.59
N LEU A 460 -22.02 15.83 -9.16
CA LEU A 460 -21.08 14.86 -9.74
C LEU A 460 -20.35 15.42 -10.96
N ASP A 461 -21.06 16.21 -11.78
CA ASP A 461 -20.59 16.83 -13.02
C ASP A 461 -20.92 18.33 -13.04
N HIS A 462 -20.10 19.12 -13.72
CA HIS A 462 -20.23 20.57 -13.91
C HIS A 462 -19.22 21.02 -15.00
N PRO A 463 -19.36 22.21 -15.62
CA PRO A 463 -18.42 22.66 -16.63
C PRO A 463 -17.15 23.21 -15.97
N LYS A 464 -16.10 23.38 -16.77
CA LYS A 464 -14.80 23.85 -16.27
C LYS A 464 -14.77 25.33 -15.86
N ASP A 465 -15.70 26.14 -16.36
CA ASP A 465 -15.81 27.57 -16.03
C ASP A 465 -16.67 27.88 -14.81
N GLU A 466 -17.63 27.01 -14.44
CA GLU A 466 -18.38 27.13 -13.17
C GLU A 466 -17.69 26.45 -11.98
N ALA A 467 -16.66 25.61 -12.23
CA ALA A 467 -15.90 24.87 -11.24
C ALA A 467 -15.49 25.67 -9.98
N SER A 468 -15.00 26.90 -10.14
CA SER A 468 -14.61 27.78 -9.02
C SER A 468 -15.78 28.52 -8.35
N THR A 469 -16.99 28.39 -8.87
CA THR A 469 -18.20 29.08 -8.35
C THR A 469 -19.07 28.19 -7.46
N ILE A 470 -18.96 26.87 -7.59
CA ILE A 470 -19.66 25.88 -6.75
C ILE A 470 -18.99 25.66 -5.37
N GLY A 471 -17.86 26.32 -5.09
CA GLY A 471 -17.26 26.42 -3.76
C GLY A 471 -16.92 25.06 -3.15
N VAL A 472 -17.29 24.80 -1.89
CA VAL A 472 -17.03 23.51 -1.21
C VAL A 472 -17.65 22.29 -1.92
N LYS A 473 -18.66 22.49 -2.78
CA LYS A 473 -19.21 21.42 -3.61
C LYS A 473 -18.30 21.02 -4.78
N TYR A 474 -17.32 21.84 -5.16
CA TYR A 474 -16.34 21.50 -6.20
C TYR A 474 -15.55 20.21 -5.88
N ASN A 475 -15.52 19.26 -6.82
CA ASN A 475 -14.67 18.08 -6.78
C ASN A 475 -13.41 18.32 -7.65
N TRP A 476 -12.21 18.31 -7.05
CA TRP A 476 -10.95 18.58 -7.78
C TRP A 476 -10.60 17.49 -8.81
N ALA A 477 -11.27 16.34 -8.82
CA ALA A 477 -11.14 15.37 -9.91
C ALA A 477 -11.71 15.91 -11.24
N ASN A 478 -12.72 16.80 -11.17
CA ASN A 478 -13.36 17.44 -12.31
C ASN A 478 -12.55 18.63 -12.88
N ASP A 479 -11.33 18.87 -12.40
CA ASP A 479 -10.39 19.89 -12.90
C ASP A 479 -10.23 19.87 -14.43
N SER A 480 -10.41 18.70 -15.06
CA SER A 480 -10.27 18.51 -16.51
C SER A 480 -11.60 18.57 -17.29
N GLY A 481 -12.74 18.68 -16.61
CA GLY A 481 -14.09 18.53 -17.17
C GLY A 481 -14.82 17.33 -16.56
N THR A 482 -15.92 16.92 -17.20
CA THR A 482 -16.73 15.77 -16.78
C THR A 482 -15.91 14.47 -16.68
N GLN A 483 -16.25 13.63 -15.69
CA GLN A 483 -15.75 12.26 -15.59
C GLN A 483 -16.65 11.26 -16.36
N PHE A 484 -17.84 11.67 -16.80
CA PHE A 484 -18.79 10.78 -17.45
C PHE A 484 -18.57 10.73 -18.97
N THR A 485 -18.43 9.52 -19.50
CA THR A 485 -18.46 9.28 -20.95
C THR A 485 -19.83 9.67 -21.50
N ARG A 486 -19.86 10.40 -22.63
CA ARG A 486 -21.08 10.82 -23.33
C ARG A 486 -21.10 10.23 -24.74
N TRP A 487 -22.29 9.90 -25.24
CA TRP A 487 -22.51 9.37 -26.58
C TRP A 487 -23.72 10.05 -27.26
N GLU A 488 -23.68 10.21 -28.59
CA GLU A 488 -24.73 10.91 -29.36
C GLU A 488 -25.67 9.94 -30.13
N ASP A 489 -25.28 8.68 -30.31
CA ASP A 489 -26.06 7.65 -31.01
C ASP A 489 -26.83 6.75 -30.02
N GLU A 490 -27.88 6.03 -30.47
CA GLU A 490 -28.74 5.17 -29.62
C GLU A 490 -28.10 3.83 -29.18
N ASP A 491 -26.80 3.67 -29.42
CA ASP A 491 -25.98 2.54 -29.01
C ASP A 491 -24.53 3.00 -28.76
N ALA A 492 -24.00 2.68 -27.58
CA ALA A 492 -22.61 2.92 -27.19
C ALA A 492 -21.76 1.64 -27.16
N CYS A 493 -22.40 0.48 -27.33
CA CYS A 493 -21.73 -0.80 -27.28
C CYS A 493 -20.77 -0.96 -28.48
N ASN A 494 -19.85 -1.92 -28.33
CA ASN A 494 -18.93 -2.36 -29.38
C ASN A 494 -18.83 -3.91 -29.33
N ARG A 495 -19.92 -4.56 -28.88
CA ARG A 495 -19.99 -5.95 -28.44
C ARG A 495 -21.34 -6.60 -28.79
N ASP A 496 -21.83 -6.20 -29.95
CA ASP A 496 -23.19 -6.27 -30.51
C ASP A 496 -23.65 -7.71 -30.89
N ASP A 497 -23.09 -8.75 -30.26
CA ASP A 497 -23.46 -10.16 -30.48
C ASP A 497 -23.46 -10.96 -29.17
N ASN A 498 -24.62 -11.03 -28.53
CA ASN A 498 -24.91 -11.87 -27.36
C ASN A 498 -25.84 -13.01 -27.76
N VAL A 499 -25.52 -14.26 -27.39
CA VAL A 499 -26.27 -15.43 -27.85
C VAL A 499 -26.98 -16.18 -26.72
N THR A 500 -28.24 -16.51 -26.96
CA THR A 500 -29.13 -17.17 -26.00
C THR A 500 -28.72 -18.61 -25.68
N GLY A 501 -28.59 -18.91 -24.37
CA GLY A 501 -28.17 -20.19 -23.81
C GLY A 501 -29.27 -21.26 -23.77
N ALA A 502 -28.93 -22.44 -23.22
CA ALA A 502 -29.87 -23.58 -23.12
C ALA A 502 -31.01 -23.36 -22.10
N ASP A 503 -30.83 -22.41 -21.19
CA ASP A 503 -31.80 -21.90 -20.23
C ASP A 503 -32.42 -20.55 -20.66
N GLY A 504 -32.00 -20.01 -21.80
CA GLY A 504 -32.57 -18.84 -22.47
C GLY A 504 -31.98 -17.50 -22.05
N TYR A 505 -31.06 -17.47 -21.08
CA TYR A 505 -30.32 -16.23 -20.75
C TYR A 505 -29.37 -15.87 -21.88
N LEU A 506 -29.03 -14.59 -22.01
CA LEU A 506 -28.02 -14.13 -22.96
C LEU A 506 -26.61 -14.42 -22.40
N TYR A 507 -25.69 -14.79 -23.30
CA TYR A 507 -24.30 -15.07 -22.98
C TYR A 507 -23.38 -14.37 -23.97
N GLU A 508 -22.26 -13.89 -23.46
CA GLU A 508 -21.10 -13.44 -24.24
C GLU A 508 -20.74 -14.48 -25.30
N THR A 509 -20.58 -14.06 -26.55
CA THR A 509 -20.11 -14.92 -27.64
C THR A 509 -18.59 -15.11 -27.59
N ASN A 510 -18.12 -16.24 -28.11
CA ASN A 510 -16.72 -16.40 -28.49
C ASN A 510 -16.50 -16.03 -29.97
N THR A 511 -15.25 -16.01 -30.42
CA THR A 511 -14.83 -15.66 -31.80
C THR A 511 -15.35 -16.59 -32.91
N VAL A 512 -16.27 -17.50 -32.60
CA VAL A 512 -16.99 -18.39 -33.52
C VAL A 512 -18.52 -18.34 -33.25
N GLY A 513 -19.04 -17.26 -32.67
CA GLY A 513 -20.47 -17.01 -32.44
C GLY A 513 -21.15 -18.01 -31.48
N ASN A 514 -20.38 -18.70 -30.63
CA ASN A 514 -20.94 -19.68 -29.68
C ASN A 514 -20.98 -19.11 -28.26
N PRO A 515 -22.01 -19.43 -27.44
CA PRO A 515 -22.09 -18.95 -26.06
C PRO A 515 -20.90 -19.41 -25.23
N THR A 516 -20.36 -18.49 -24.43
CA THR A 516 -19.42 -18.80 -23.35
C THR A 516 -20.18 -19.23 -22.08
N SER A 517 -19.50 -19.23 -20.93
CA SER A 517 -20.12 -19.38 -19.61
C SER A 517 -20.48 -18.05 -18.94
N THR A 518 -20.11 -16.91 -19.53
CA THR A 518 -20.34 -15.58 -18.98
C THR A 518 -21.68 -15.06 -19.49
N LYS A 519 -22.60 -14.77 -18.57
CA LYS A 519 -23.85 -14.06 -18.90
C LYS A 519 -23.51 -12.68 -19.45
N ALA A 520 -24.32 -12.20 -20.39
CA ALA A 520 -24.34 -10.81 -20.80
C ALA A 520 -25.71 -10.19 -20.42
N HIS A 521 -25.80 -8.88 -20.15
CA HIS A 521 -24.78 -7.83 -20.24
C HIS A 521 -24.43 -7.25 -18.86
N SER A 522 -23.27 -6.59 -18.70
CA SER A 522 -22.89 -5.94 -17.45
C SER A 522 -21.92 -4.78 -17.66
N ASP A 523 -22.34 -3.59 -17.27
CA ASP A 523 -21.52 -2.38 -17.34
C ASP A 523 -20.84 -2.04 -16.03
N THR A 524 -19.84 -1.19 -16.12
CA THR A 524 -19.03 -0.73 -15.00
C THR A 524 -18.59 0.70 -15.24
N TYR A 525 -18.98 1.62 -14.35
CA TYR A 525 -18.60 3.03 -14.41
C TYR A 525 -17.78 3.40 -13.19
N ASP A 526 -16.70 4.16 -13.40
CA ASP A 526 -15.78 4.63 -12.36
C ASP A 526 -15.98 6.13 -12.09
N TYR A 527 -15.74 6.58 -10.85
CA TYR A 527 -15.77 7.99 -10.47
C TYR A 527 -14.78 8.28 -9.34
N THR A 528 -13.94 9.30 -9.50
CA THR A 528 -13.00 9.76 -8.46
C THR A 528 -13.58 10.95 -7.70
N TYR A 529 -13.63 10.85 -6.36
CA TYR A 529 -13.87 11.96 -5.45
C TYR A 529 -12.54 12.50 -4.92
N THR A 530 -12.34 13.82 -4.93
CA THR A 530 -11.11 14.46 -4.46
C THR A 530 -11.37 15.86 -3.89
N LYS A 531 -11.12 16.03 -2.60
CA LYS A 531 -11.28 17.31 -1.86
C LYS A 531 -10.24 17.44 -0.75
N GLY A 532 -10.07 18.64 -0.19
CA GLY A 532 -9.14 18.90 0.92
C GLY A 532 -9.83 19.35 2.22
N TYR A 533 -9.11 19.32 3.33
CA TYR A 533 -9.55 19.90 4.61
C TYR A 533 -8.39 20.35 5.51
N CYS A 534 -8.65 21.27 6.44
CA CYS A 534 -7.75 21.55 7.58
C CYS A 534 -8.28 20.95 8.90
N THR A 535 -7.39 20.76 9.88
CA THR A 535 -7.78 20.31 11.23
C THR A 535 -7.88 21.47 12.23
N GLY A 536 -8.10 22.70 11.78
CA GLY A 536 -8.06 23.90 12.63
C GLY A 536 -6.67 24.51 12.79
N HIS A 537 -6.58 25.54 13.63
CA HIS A 537 -5.50 26.52 13.66
C HIS A 537 -4.99 26.75 15.10
N PRO A 538 -4.26 25.80 15.71
CA PRO A 538 -3.73 25.98 17.06
C PRO A 538 -2.85 27.24 17.15
N LYS A 539 -3.03 28.03 18.21
CA LYS A 539 -2.20 29.21 18.46
C LYS A 539 -0.72 28.81 18.62
N PRO A 540 0.24 29.65 18.18
CA PRO A 540 1.66 29.32 18.26
C PRO A 540 2.13 29.10 19.70
N ILE A 541 3.05 28.15 19.88
CA ILE A 541 3.87 28.05 21.08
C ILE A 541 5.02 29.06 20.91
N ILE A 542 5.17 29.95 21.89
CA ILE A 542 6.22 30.97 21.91
C ILE A 542 7.13 30.70 23.11
N GLU A 543 8.41 30.45 22.84
CA GLU A 543 9.44 30.35 23.87
C GLU A 543 10.11 31.71 24.00
N TYR A 544 9.90 32.38 25.13
CA TYR A 544 10.39 33.74 25.36
C TYR A 544 11.86 33.75 25.81
N TYR A 545 12.61 34.77 25.37
CA TYR A 545 13.98 35.03 25.80
C TYR A 545 14.04 35.29 27.33
N GLU A 546 14.92 34.56 28.04
CA GLU A 546 15.08 34.66 29.50
C GLU A 546 16.15 35.69 29.93
N CYS A 547 15.74 36.79 30.58
CA CYS A 547 16.68 37.77 31.16
C CYS A 547 17.38 37.23 32.43
N ASN A 548 18.52 36.55 32.29
CA ASN A 548 19.39 36.12 33.40
C ASN A 548 20.30 37.26 33.94
N HIS A 549 19.73 38.43 34.24
CA HIS A 549 20.46 39.62 34.67
C HIS A 549 20.35 39.84 36.19
N GLU A 550 21.48 39.93 36.90
CA GLU A 550 21.47 40.42 38.29
C GLU A 550 21.14 41.92 38.30
N GLY A 551 20.29 42.35 39.24
CA GLY A 551 19.55 43.62 39.13
C GLY A 551 20.43 44.88 39.06
N GLY A 552 20.42 45.54 37.89
CA GLY A 552 21.10 46.83 37.67
C GLY A 552 21.39 47.17 36.20
N GLU A 553 21.27 46.21 35.29
CA GLU A 553 21.54 46.36 33.86
C GLU A 553 20.23 46.39 33.04
N ASP A 554 20.15 47.25 32.02
CA ASP A 554 19.03 47.29 31.08
C ASP A 554 19.10 46.08 30.14
N CYS A 555 18.13 45.15 30.20
CA CYS A 555 17.98 44.06 29.23
C CYS A 555 16.87 44.34 28.21
N ASP A 556 17.08 43.93 26.95
CA ASP A 556 16.19 44.20 25.81
C ASP A 556 15.13 43.10 25.59
N CYS A 557 15.15 42.02 26.37
CA CYS A 557 14.28 40.87 26.11
C CYS A 557 12.78 41.19 26.25
N ASP A 558 12.36 42.21 27.00
CA ASP A 558 10.95 42.67 27.01
C ASP A 558 10.52 43.20 25.62
N GLU A 559 11.40 43.87 24.88
CA GLU A 559 11.14 44.35 23.51
C GLU A 559 11.25 43.19 22.50
N LEU A 560 12.24 42.31 22.65
CA LEU A 560 12.39 41.11 21.81
C LEU A 560 11.20 40.14 21.97
N ASN A 561 10.72 39.92 23.20
CA ASN A 561 9.57 39.06 23.49
C ASN A 561 8.26 39.64 22.96
N ALA A 562 8.09 40.97 22.99
CA ALA A 562 6.95 41.65 22.37
C ALA A 562 6.97 41.52 20.83
N GLU A 563 8.14 41.61 20.21
CA GLU A 563 8.31 41.38 18.77
C GLU A 563 8.07 39.91 18.38
N LEU A 564 8.59 38.97 19.17
CA LEU A 564 8.40 37.53 18.98
C LEU A 564 6.91 37.16 19.00
N ALA A 565 6.14 37.69 19.96
CA ALA A 565 4.69 37.52 20.02
C ALA A 565 3.95 38.15 18.83
N ARG A 566 4.42 39.31 18.33
CA ARG A 566 3.85 39.95 17.14
C ARG A 566 4.08 39.11 15.87
N LEU A 567 5.29 38.57 15.70
CA LEU A 567 5.64 37.70 14.58
C LEU A 567 4.88 36.37 14.62
N ALA A 568 4.64 35.82 15.81
CA ALA A 568 3.86 34.60 16.01
C ALA A 568 2.40 34.77 15.55
N GLU A 569 1.72 35.83 15.98
CA GLU A 569 0.33 36.09 15.56
C GLU A 569 0.24 36.44 14.07
N GLU A 570 1.21 37.18 13.50
CA GLU A 570 1.27 37.46 12.05
C GLU A 570 1.50 36.17 11.23
N ALA A 571 2.28 35.23 11.74
CA ALA A 571 2.49 33.92 11.10
C ALA A 571 1.23 33.03 11.20
N TRP A 572 0.55 33.05 12.35
CA TRP A 572 -0.70 32.31 12.58
C TRP A 572 -1.82 32.81 11.68
N GLN A 573 -2.05 34.13 11.63
CA GLN A 573 -3.10 34.72 10.79
C GLN A 573 -2.91 34.35 9.32
N LYS A 574 -1.68 34.37 8.79
CA LYS A 574 -1.39 33.92 7.41
C LYS A 574 -1.74 32.45 7.15
N GLN A 575 -1.73 31.58 8.15
CA GLN A 575 -2.18 30.20 8.00
C GLN A 575 -3.71 30.10 7.97
N VAL A 576 -4.41 30.92 8.76
CA VAL A 576 -5.88 31.07 8.73
C VAL A 576 -6.32 31.62 7.38
N ASP A 577 -5.79 32.79 6.98
CA ASP A 577 -6.07 33.48 5.71
C ASP A 577 -5.93 32.53 4.50
N TYR A 578 -4.88 31.70 4.49
CA TYR A 578 -4.64 30.74 3.41
C TYR A 578 -5.64 29.57 3.41
N CYS A 579 -6.11 29.11 4.58
CA CYS A 579 -7.20 28.12 4.64
C CYS A 579 -8.54 28.72 4.23
N GLU A 580 -8.83 29.98 4.59
CA GLU A 580 -10.01 30.71 4.12
C GLU A 580 -9.97 30.92 2.60
N GLN A 581 -8.80 31.27 2.04
CA GLN A 581 -8.60 31.37 0.60
C GLN A 581 -8.89 30.03 -0.11
N LEU A 582 -8.34 28.91 0.36
CA LEU A 582 -8.62 27.60 -0.24
C LEU A 582 -10.11 27.22 -0.17
N ALA A 583 -10.79 27.53 0.93
CA ALA A 583 -12.24 27.30 1.05
C ALA A 583 -13.07 28.19 0.10
N ALA A 584 -12.60 29.41 -0.18
CA ALA A 584 -13.21 30.32 -1.15
C ALA A 584 -12.90 29.94 -2.63
N GLU A 585 -11.75 29.32 -2.89
CA GLU A 585 -11.37 28.78 -4.22
C GLU A 585 -12.15 27.49 -4.55
N GLY A 586 -12.53 26.70 -3.54
CA GLY A 586 -13.46 25.58 -3.65
C GLY A 586 -12.84 24.21 -3.42
N GLY A 587 -13.69 23.24 -3.06
CA GLY A 587 -13.29 21.86 -2.75
C GLY A 587 -12.44 21.68 -1.49
N PHE A 588 -12.34 22.70 -0.62
CA PHE A 588 -11.61 22.65 0.64
C PHE A 588 -12.53 22.95 1.84
N PHE A 589 -12.55 22.05 2.83
CA PHE A 589 -13.29 22.24 4.08
C PHE A 589 -12.40 22.93 5.12
N HIS A 590 -12.85 24.08 5.60
CA HIS A 590 -12.14 24.91 6.57
C HIS A 590 -12.92 24.96 7.89
N THR A 591 -12.21 24.99 9.02
CA THR A 591 -12.78 25.26 10.34
C THR A 591 -12.01 26.36 11.06
N ALA A 592 -12.73 27.33 11.63
CA ALA A 592 -12.16 28.47 12.35
C ALA A 592 -11.73 28.15 13.80
N GLU A 593 -11.75 26.87 14.19
CA GLU A 593 -11.30 26.42 15.52
C GLU A 593 -9.82 26.74 15.76
N GLU A 594 -9.51 27.41 16.87
CA GLU A 594 -8.12 27.72 17.30
C GLU A 594 -7.42 26.50 17.96
N SER A 595 -7.80 25.29 17.57
CA SER A 595 -7.29 24.02 18.12
C SER A 595 -7.46 22.86 17.13
N ILE A 596 -6.79 21.73 17.39
CA ILE A 596 -6.89 20.54 16.53
C ILE A 596 -8.29 19.91 16.66
N SER A 597 -9.02 19.83 15.54
CA SER A 597 -10.42 19.45 15.47
C SER A 597 -10.75 18.62 14.22
N ASP A 598 -11.60 17.60 14.38
CA ASP A 598 -12.18 16.81 13.28
C ASP A 598 -13.35 17.53 12.57
N ALA A 599 -13.71 18.78 12.92
CA ALA A 599 -14.92 19.46 12.42
C ALA A 599 -15.01 19.48 10.88
N ALA A 600 -14.04 20.08 10.19
CA ALA A 600 -14.01 20.17 8.73
C ALA A 600 -13.83 18.80 8.04
N LYS A 601 -13.22 17.83 8.72
CA LYS A 601 -13.10 16.44 8.25
C LYS A 601 -14.45 15.71 8.28
N ASN A 602 -15.25 15.93 9.31
CA ASN A 602 -16.60 15.36 9.41
C ASN A 602 -17.55 15.97 8.37
N GLU A 603 -17.38 17.27 8.05
CA GLU A 603 -18.08 17.90 6.92
C GLU A 603 -17.66 17.31 5.57
N LEU A 604 -16.35 17.09 5.35
CA LEU A 604 -15.85 16.41 4.14
C LEU A 604 -16.39 14.99 4.02
N ILE A 605 -16.49 14.24 5.12
CA ILE A 605 -17.07 12.89 5.15
C ILE A 605 -18.56 12.94 4.78
N ALA A 606 -19.35 13.85 5.37
CA ALA A 606 -20.76 13.99 5.02
C ALA A 606 -20.98 14.43 3.56
N ASP A 607 -20.08 15.23 3.00
CA ASP A 607 -20.11 15.61 1.58
C ASP A 607 -19.71 14.45 0.66
N ARG A 608 -18.66 13.70 1.02
CA ARG A 608 -18.23 12.47 0.35
C ARG A 608 -19.36 11.45 0.28
N ASP A 609 -20.01 11.22 1.41
CA ASP A 609 -21.09 10.23 1.53
C ASP A 609 -22.29 10.65 0.67
N GLN A 610 -22.61 11.95 0.57
CA GLN A 610 -23.62 12.45 -0.37
C GLN A 610 -23.19 12.28 -1.83
N PHE A 611 -21.92 12.54 -2.18
CA PHE A 611 -21.39 12.29 -3.53
C PHE A 611 -21.44 10.80 -3.89
N TYR A 612 -21.23 9.89 -2.94
CA TYR A 612 -21.37 8.45 -3.16
C TYR A 612 -22.83 8.04 -3.32
N ASP A 613 -23.73 8.48 -2.41
CA ASP A 613 -25.19 8.28 -2.52
C ASP A 613 -25.71 8.78 -3.89
N ASP A 614 -25.28 9.98 -4.33
CA ASP A 614 -25.60 10.55 -5.64
C ASP A 614 -25.10 9.62 -6.78
N PHE A 615 -23.82 9.23 -6.77
CA PHE A 615 -23.19 8.42 -7.82
C PHE A 615 -23.82 7.03 -7.97
N ILE A 616 -24.07 6.32 -6.86
CA ILE A 616 -24.72 5.00 -6.93
C ILE A 616 -26.21 5.11 -7.29
N SER A 617 -26.86 6.26 -7.04
CA SER A 617 -28.28 6.45 -7.34
C SER A 617 -28.60 6.61 -8.82
N LEU A 618 -27.59 6.87 -9.65
CA LEU A 618 -27.72 6.97 -11.10
C LEU A 618 -28.38 5.73 -11.70
N THR A 619 -29.06 5.95 -12.81
CA THR A 619 -29.73 4.92 -13.61
C THR A 619 -29.36 5.04 -15.07
N TYR A 620 -29.26 3.90 -15.74
CA TYR A 620 -29.14 3.80 -17.18
C TYR A 620 -30.33 3.01 -17.73
N ASP A 621 -30.74 3.35 -18.95
CA ASP A 621 -31.81 2.66 -19.65
C ASP A 621 -31.20 1.65 -20.63
N TYR A 622 -31.82 0.47 -20.70
CA TYR A 622 -31.40 -0.62 -21.57
C TYR A 622 -32.57 -1.12 -22.43
N SER A 623 -32.27 -1.55 -23.65
CA SER A 623 -33.16 -2.30 -24.53
C SER A 623 -32.39 -3.42 -25.23
N ALA A 624 -33.03 -4.17 -26.13
CA ALA A 624 -32.35 -5.19 -26.93
C ALA A 624 -33.04 -5.41 -28.29
N GLU A 625 -32.26 -5.72 -29.33
CA GLU A 625 -32.76 -6.09 -30.68
C GLU A 625 -32.35 -7.54 -31.02
N GLU A 626 -33.25 -8.33 -31.63
CA GLU A 626 -32.89 -9.66 -32.14
C GLU A 626 -32.24 -9.52 -33.52
N ILE A 627 -30.89 -9.54 -33.57
CA ILE A 627 -30.15 -9.44 -34.83
C ILE A 627 -30.11 -10.75 -35.63
N ALA A 628 -30.31 -11.91 -34.98
CA ALA A 628 -30.57 -13.18 -35.67
C ALA A 628 -31.43 -14.14 -34.83
N ALA A 629 -32.61 -14.50 -35.32
CA ALA A 629 -33.43 -15.56 -34.72
C ALA A 629 -32.80 -16.94 -34.90
N ARG A 630 -33.08 -17.84 -33.95
CA ARG A 630 -32.64 -19.24 -34.02
C ARG A 630 -33.15 -19.96 -35.27
N ASP A 631 -32.44 -21.02 -35.66
CA ASP A 631 -32.82 -21.95 -36.74
C ASP A 631 -34.32 -22.34 -36.69
N GLY A 632 -35.04 -21.99 -37.75
CA GLY A 632 -36.46 -22.32 -37.95
C GLY A 632 -37.46 -21.35 -37.33
N TYR A 633 -37.02 -20.22 -36.75
CA TYR A 633 -37.88 -19.13 -36.30
C TYR A 633 -37.79 -17.92 -37.24
N ILE A 634 -38.74 -16.99 -37.13
CA ILE A 634 -38.70 -15.69 -37.82
C ILE A 634 -37.97 -14.69 -36.92
N LEU A 635 -37.23 -13.76 -37.53
CA LEU A 635 -36.60 -12.65 -36.83
C LEU A 635 -37.65 -11.75 -36.17
N HIS A 636 -37.51 -11.50 -34.87
CA HIS A 636 -38.37 -10.55 -34.16
C HIS A 636 -38.40 -9.18 -34.85
N GLY A 637 -39.54 -8.48 -34.74
CA GLY A 637 -39.81 -7.22 -35.44
C GLY A 637 -40.25 -7.39 -36.91
N ASN A 638 -40.17 -8.59 -37.48
CA ASN A 638 -40.54 -8.86 -38.88
C ASN A 638 -41.90 -9.59 -39.03
N HIS A 639 -42.60 -9.92 -37.94
CA HIS A 639 -43.93 -10.53 -37.96
C HIS A 639 -44.99 -9.64 -37.30
N THR A 640 -46.25 -9.75 -37.75
CA THR A 640 -47.33 -8.81 -37.39
C THR A 640 -47.94 -9.02 -35.99
N ASP A 641 -47.46 -10.01 -35.24
CA ASP A 641 -47.83 -10.30 -33.85
C ASP A 641 -46.64 -10.26 -32.89
N ASP A 642 -45.47 -9.77 -33.34
CA ASP A 642 -44.31 -9.55 -32.49
C ASP A 642 -44.63 -8.55 -31.37
N ILE A 643 -44.37 -8.96 -30.13
CA ILE A 643 -44.50 -8.10 -28.94
C ILE A 643 -43.24 -7.22 -28.89
N PRO A 644 -43.34 -5.88 -28.85
CA PRO A 644 -42.17 -5.00 -28.76
C PRO A 644 -41.27 -5.33 -27.56
N VAL A 645 -39.95 -5.14 -27.71
CA VAL A 645 -39.03 -5.18 -26.56
C VAL A 645 -39.26 -3.93 -25.72
N GLU A 646 -39.32 -4.10 -24.40
CA GLU A 646 -39.49 -3.00 -23.46
C GLU A 646 -38.12 -2.42 -23.07
N ARG A 647 -37.99 -1.08 -23.16
CA ARG A 647 -36.86 -0.34 -22.59
C ARG A 647 -37.03 -0.29 -21.07
N VAL A 648 -35.99 -0.69 -20.33
CA VAL A 648 -36.01 -0.85 -18.87
C VAL A 648 -34.98 0.03 -18.18
N VAL A 649 -35.40 0.66 -17.08
CA VAL A 649 -34.52 1.45 -16.20
C VAL A 649 -33.79 0.51 -15.25
N ILE A 650 -32.46 0.58 -15.18
CA ILE A 650 -31.62 -0.25 -14.30
C ILE A 650 -30.86 0.63 -13.30
N HIS A 651 -30.94 0.25 -12.02
CA HIS A 651 -30.14 0.83 -10.93
C HIS A 651 -28.82 0.07 -10.74
N SER A 652 -27.81 0.74 -10.18
CA SER A 652 -26.56 0.10 -9.78
C SER A 652 -26.78 -1.04 -8.77
N SER A 653 -25.92 -2.05 -8.82
CA SER A 653 -25.94 -3.19 -7.90
C SER A 653 -25.66 -2.74 -6.46
N GLU A 654 -24.85 -1.69 -6.33
CA GLU A 654 -24.43 -1.03 -5.10
C GLU A 654 -25.66 -0.39 -4.42
N TYR A 655 -26.40 0.48 -5.12
CA TYR A 655 -27.65 1.08 -4.64
C TYR A 655 -28.73 0.06 -4.24
N LEU A 656 -28.87 -1.02 -5.02
CA LEU A 656 -29.82 -2.09 -4.72
C LEU A 656 -29.42 -2.90 -3.47
N SER A 657 -28.12 -3.11 -3.25
CA SER A 657 -27.63 -3.78 -2.03
C SER A 657 -27.79 -2.90 -0.79
N GLU A 658 -27.44 -1.61 -0.86
CA GLU A 658 -27.55 -0.70 0.29
C GLU A 658 -29.02 -0.47 0.69
N LYS A 659 -29.93 -0.36 -0.30
CA LYS A 659 -31.38 -0.33 -0.06
C LYS A 659 -31.98 -1.66 0.38
N ALA A 660 -31.26 -2.78 0.28
CA ALA A 660 -31.66 -4.03 0.91
C ALA A 660 -31.23 -4.09 2.39
N GLU A 661 -30.15 -3.40 2.77
CA GLU A 661 -29.68 -3.32 4.16
C GLU A 661 -30.42 -2.26 4.99
N ARG A 662 -30.85 -1.13 4.40
CA ARG A 662 -31.80 -0.18 5.02
C ARG A 662 -33.24 -0.76 4.92
N PRO A 663 -33.86 -1.32 5.98
CA PRO A 663 -35.17 -1.97 5.87
C PRO A 663 -36.26 -0.96 5.48
N PRO A 664 -37.24 -1.35 4.62
CA PRO A 664 -38.20 -0.41 4.07
C PRO A 664 -39.10 0.20 5.16
N MET A 665 -39.16 1.53 5.21
CA MET A 665 -40.15 2.23 6.03
C MET A 665 -41.56 1.90 5.53
N LEU A 666 -42.30 1.15 6.35
CA LEU A 666 -43.72 0.91 6.18
C LEU A 666 -44.50 2.22 6.41
N LEU A 667 -44.68 2.98 5.34
CA LEU A 667 -45.62 4.10 5.28
C LEU A 667 -47.06 3.59 5.15
N PHE A 668 -47.96 4.23 5.90
CA PHE A 668 -49.42 4.15 5.79
C PHE A 668 -49.95 5.46 5.19
#